data_AF-A0A9X2P5N9-F1
#
_entry.id   AF-A0A9X2P5N9-F1
#
_cell.length_a   1.000
_cell.length_b   1.000
_cell.length_c   1.000
_cell.angle_alpha   90.00
_cell.angle_beta   90.00
_cell.angle_gamma   90.00
#
_symmetry.space_group_name_H-M   'P 1'
#
loop_
_entity.id
_entity.type
_entity.pdbx_description
1 polymer ?
#
loop_
_entity_poly.entity_id
_entity_poly.type
_entity_poly.pdbx_seq_one_letter_code
_entity_poly.pdbx_strand_id
1 'polypeptide(L)'
;MSDNNEKINQLLAKLDTLLKRQEDFSNEINTLRIELNKLKANGQVPVIESNTANPDKPVIDADFQINSETIPSQPNPIVEKKYEPEIRPFLPIPEVAKRKSDIEKFIGENLINKIGIAITVIGVAIGAKYSIENDLISPLTRIILGYVFGLGLLAFGIKLKSKYENFSAVLVSGAMAILYFITYFAFALYGLIPQLAAFSIMVVFTVFTVIAALQYSRQIIAHIGLVGAYAVPFLLSDGSGKVAVLFTYMSILNIGILAIALKKYWKALYFVSFGLTWLIYLSWYIVQFQPTEHFELAFVFLSLFFVIFYMTFLGYKLLQKEKFAIPDVILVIINSFIFYGLGFALLDDHQIGKELLGLFTLVNALVHFVVSVIIYRQKLADKNIHNLITGLVLIFITLAFPVQLDGNWVTLLWAGEAALLFWIGRTKQVSFYEKLSYPLMFLAFFSIIQDWSDGYASYVPDIPESRITPLFNVNFLTSVLFIAAFVFINILNKTSQPHFQRQKGTANIFSFIIPGILIFTIYYAFVMEITTYWNQLFTDSAIEINSEGQAYPDTYWNYDLISFKTIWTINYSLLFVSILSFVNLKKLKNKNLGLLNLVLIVFALASFLFQGLYVLSELRESYLEQTLSQYYHIGTINLWIRYLSFLFVALGLFSCYLYIKQVFQHPNFRISFELLLHITILWIASSELLNWVDILKSEQSYKLGLSILWGSYSLFLIAFGIWKKNKPIRIGAIALFGITLIKLFFYDISHLNTIAKTIVFVSLGVLLLVISFLYNKYKHLISENETDN
;
A
#
# COMPACT_ATOMS: atom_id res chain seq x y z
N MET A 1 21.84 48.24 -26.59
CA MET A 1 21.36 47.28 -25.57
C MET A 1 20.18 47.79 -24.73
N SER A 2 19.88 49.10 -24.66
CA SER A 2 18.77 49.63 -23.84
C SER A 2 17.37 49.24 -24.32
N ASP A 3 17.14 49.22 -25.64
CA ASP A 3 15.82 49.12 -26.28
C ASP A 3 15.05 47.82 -25.93
N ASN A 4 15.76 46.71 -25.73
CA ASN A 4 15.14 45.43 -25.37
C ASN A 4 14.61 45.40 -23.93
N ASN A 5 15.26 46.10 -22.99
CA ASN A 5 14.85 46.09 -21.58
C ASN A 5 13.53 46.85 -21.38
N GLU A 6 13.32 47.94 -22.11
CA GLU A 6 12.05 48.67 -22.08
C GLU A 6 10.91 47.82 -22.64
N LYS A 7 11.17 47.10 -23.73
CA LYS A 7 10.20 46.16 -24.33
C LYS A 7 9.87 44.97 -23.43
N ILE A 8 10.85 44.43 -22.70
CA ILE A 8 10.63 43.40 -21.67
C ILE A 8 9.75 43.94 -20.54
N ASN A 9 10.03 45.14 -20.03
CA ASN A 9 9.23 45.75 -18.96
C ASN A 9 7.78 46.05 -19.40
N GLN A 10 7.57 46.49 -20.64
CA GLN A 10 6.23 46.66 -21.21
C GLN A 10 5.48 45.32 -21.35
N LEU A 11 6.17 44.23 -21.72
CA LEU A 11 5.59 42.90 -21.79
C LEU A 11 5.24 42.33 -20.41
N LEU A 12 6.09 42.55 -19.40
CA LEU A 12 5.83 42.16 -18.00
C LEU A 12 4.62 42.90 -17.44
N ALA A 13 4.52 44.22 -17.62
CA ALA A 13 3.36 45.00 -17.17
C ALA A 13 2.06 44.54 -17.87
N LYS A 14 2.15 44.17 -19.15
CA LYS A 14 1.02 43.62 -19.91
C LYS A 14 0.62 42.21 -19.45
N LEU A 15 1.59 41.37 -19.10
CA LEU A 15 1.35 40.04 -18.51
C LEU A 15 0.65 40.15 -17.16
N ASP A 16 1.13 41.02 -16.28
CA ASP A 16 0.56 41.23 -14.94
C ASP A 16 -0.89 41.76 -15.02
N THR A 17 -1.15 42.66 -15.97
CA THR A 17 -2.52 43.13 -16.29
C THR A 17 -3.43 41.99 -16.80
N LEU A 18 -2.89 41.02 -17.54
CA LEU A 18 -3.65 39.86 -18.03
C LEU A 18 -3.91 38.84 -16.92
N LEU A 19 -2.93 38.60 -16.03
CA LEU A 19 -3.10 37.72 -14.86
C LEU A 19 -4.19 38.26 -13.92
N LYS A 20 -4.19 39.57 -13.66
CA LYS A 20 -5.23 40.20 -12.85
C LYS A 20 -6.63 40.06 -13.47
N ARG A 21 -6.76 40.24 -14.78
CA ARG A 21 -8.03 39.99 -15.50
C ARG A 21 -8.46 38.52 -15.45
N GLN A 22 -7.52 37.57 -15.46
CA GLN A 22 -7.82 36.15 -15.30
C GLN A 22 -8.37 35.86 -13.90
N GLU A 23 -7.80 36.48 -12.86
CA GLU A 23 -8.29 36.38 -11.48
C GLU A 23 -9.70 36.98 -11.34
N ASP A 24 -9.94 38.17 -11.89
CA ASP A 24 -11.25 38.82 -11.94
C ASP A 24 -12.30 37.91 -12.63
N PHE A 25 -11.98 37.35 -13.81
CA PHE A 25 -12.86 36.40 -14.51
C PHE A 25 -13.08 35.10 -13.72
N SER A 26 -12.07 34.58 -13.02
CA SER A 26 -12.21 33.39 -12.17
C SER A 26 -13.17 33.66 -11.00
N ASN A 27 -13.09 34.85 -10.41
CA ASN A 27 -14.00 35.30 -9.35
C ASN A 27 -15.43 35.47 -9.88
N GLU A 28 -15.60 36.06 -11.07
CA GLU A 28 -16.91 36.20 -11.74
C GLU A 28 -17.54 34.84 -12.09
N ILE A 29 -16.75 33.89 -12.60
CA ILE A 29 -17.20 32.51 -12.86
C ILE A 29 -17.63 31.82 -11.54
N ASN A 30 -16.91 32.07 -10.44
CA ASN A 30 -17.27 31.50 -9.13
C ASN A 30 -18.54 32.12 -8.55
N THR A 31 -18.75 33.44 -8.66
CA THR A 31 -20.02 34.08 -8.25
C THR A 31 -21.19 33.59 -9.11
N LEU A 32 -21.03 33.53 -10.43
CA LEU A 32 -22.04 32.95 -11.34
C LEU A 32 -22.33 31.48 -11.02
N ARG A 33 -21.31 30.67 -10.67
CA ARG A 33 -21.50 29.27 -10.24
C ARG A 33 -22.26 29.19 -8.91
N ILE A 34 -21.97 30.06 -7.95
CA ILE A 34 -22.71 30.15 -6.67
C ILE A 34 -24.17 30.56 -6.91
N GLU A 35 -24.40 31.56 -7.76
CA GLU A 35 -25.75 32.04 -8.09
C GLU A 35 -26.56 31.00 -8.87
N LEU A 36 -25.95 30.34 -9.86
CA LEU A 36 -26.54 29.23 -10.60
C LEU A 36 -26.84 28.02 -9.70
N ASN A 37 -26.01 27.77 -8.68
CA ASN A 37 -26.28 26.74 -7.67
C ASN A 37 -27.43 27.15 -6.72
N LYS A 38 -27.52 28.43 -6.31
CA LYS A 38 -28.68 28.94 -5.53
C LYS A 38 -29.99 28.84 -6.32
N LEU A 39 -29.96 29.21 -7.60
CA LEU A 39 -31.12 29.11 -8.50
C LEU A 39 -31.54 27.65 -8.74
N LYS A 40 -30.58 26.72 -8.86
CA LYS A 40 -30.86 25.27 -8.92
C LYS A 40 -31.43 24.73 -7.60
N ALA A 41 -30.91 25.17 -6.45
CA ALA A 41 -31.37 24.73 -5.14
C ALA A 41 -32.83 25.12 -4.86
N ASN A 42 -33.29 26.29 -5.32
CA ASN A 42 -34.70 26.70 -5.22
C ASN A 42 -35.66 25.88 -6.12
N GLY A 43 -35.15 25.01 -6.99
CA GLY A 43 -35.94 24.07 -7.80
C GLY A 43 -36.04 22.64 -7.23
N GLN A 44 -35.35 22.34 -6.13
CA GLN A 44 -35.33 21.00 -5.53
C GLN A 44 -35.43 21.08 -4.00
N VAL A 45 -36.58 20.68 -3.46
CA VAL A 45 -36.81 20.55 -2.02
C VAL A 45 -35.78 19.59 -1.42
N PRO A 46 -34.88 20.05 -0.52
CA PRO A 46 -34.02 19.16 0.23
C PRO A 46 -34.82 18.55 1.38
N VAL A 47 -34.91 17.23 1.41
CA VAL A 47 -35.16 16.52 2.68
C VAL A 47 -34.00 16.85 3.60
N ILE A 48 -34.31 17.37 4.78
CA ILE A 48 -33.31 17.66 5.82
C ILE A 48 -32.83 16.33 6.38
N GLU A 49 -31.53 16.07 6.27
CA GLU A 49 -30.82 15.34 7.33
C GLU A 49 -29.40 15.89 7.49
N SER A 50 -29.28 16.82 8.44
CA SER A 50 -28.01 17.22 9.04
C SER A 50 -28.05 16.80 10.51
N ASN A 51 -26.91 16.41 11.09
CA ASN A 51 -26.31 17.26 12.12
C ASN A 51 -24.95 16.80 12.65
N THR A 52 -24.26 17.80 13.16
CA THR A 52 -22.98 17.82 13.85
C THR A 52 -23.13 17.59 15.37
N ALA A 53 -22.02 17.16 15.99
CA ALA A 53 -21.48 17.55 17.30
C ALA A 53 -22.31 17.48 18.62
N ASN A 54 -21.57 17.30 19.71
CA ASN A 54 -21.99 17.10 21.13
C ASN A 54 -21.15 18.08 21.99
N PRO A 55 -21.56 18.58 23.19
CA PRO A 55 -21.56 17.78 24.43
C PRO A 55 -22.63 18.10 25.53
N ASP A 56 -22.90 17.09 26.39
CA ASP A 56 -23.29 17.13 27.83
C ASP A 56 -24.57 17.88 28.30
N LYS A 57 -25.43 17.40 29.25
CA LYS A 57 -25.67 16.13 30.03
C LYS A 57 -26.93 16.37 30.94
N PRO A 58 -27.46 15.47 31.81
CA PRO A 58 -27.56 13.99 31.87
C PRO A 58 -29.05 13.51 32.13
N VAL A 59 -29.45 12.26 32.48
CA VAL A 59 -28.80 11.06 33.04
C VAL A 59 -29.65 9.75 32.82
N ILE A 60 -29.00 8.65 32.40
CA ILE A 60 -29.04 7.21 32.82
C ILE A 60 -30.34 6.36 32.98
N ASP A 61 -30.23 5.13 32.42
CA ASP A 61 -30.81 3.78 32.72
C ASP A 61 -31.68 3.16 31.58
N ALA A 62 -31.61 1.86 31.23
CA ALA A 62 -30.57 0.82 31.28
C ALA A 62 -30.99 -0.40 30.41
N ASP A 63 -30.01 -1.11 29.80
CA ASP A 63 -29.98 -2.55 29.39
C ASP A 63 -29.50 -2.89 27.95
N PHE A 64 -28.40 -3.68 27.89
CA PHE A 64 -28.19 -4.97 27.18
C PHE A 64 -28.97 -5.28 25.86
N GLN A 65 -28.44 -5.85 24.75
CA GLN A 65 -27.24 -6.70 24.48
C GLN A 65 -26.84 -6.79 22.97
N ILE A 66 -25.53 -6.94 22.71
CA ILE A 66 -24.83 -7.88 21.75
C ILE A 66 -24.93 -7.76 20.19
N ASN A 67 -23.72 -7.64 19.61
CA ASN A 67 -23.12 -8.12 18.34
C ASN A 67 -23.93 -8.62 17.13
N SER A 68 -23.40 -8.30 15.94
CA SER A 68 -23.52 -9.11 14.72
C SER A 68 -22.21 -9.85 14.41
N GLU A 69 -22.21 -11.19 14.42
CA GLU A 69 -21.37 -11.98 13.52
C GLU A 69 -21.97 -13.38 13.26
N THR A 70 -22.14 -13.71 11.98
CA THR A 70 -22.29 -15.04 11.34
C THR A 70 -22.94 -16.23 12.06
N ILE A 71 -24.03 -16.73 11.45
CA ILE A 71 -24.47 -18.14 11.51
C ILE A 71 -23.35 -19.04 10.96
N PRO A 72 -23.02 -20.19 11.60
CA PRO A 72 -23.24 -21.46 10.90
C PRO A 72 -23.55 -22.67 11.80
N SER A 73 -24.80 -23.16 11.79
CA SER A 73 -25.09 -24.61 11.85
C SER A 73 -26.56 -24.94 11.57
N GLN A 74 -26.82 -25.44 10.36
CA GLN A 74 -27.93 -26.38 10.05
C GLN A 74 -27.72 -27.73 10.79
N PRO A 75 -28.67 -28.70 10.75
CA PRO A 75 -30.06 -28.64 10.26
C PRO A 75 -31.10 -29.23 11.24
N ASN A 76 -32.40 -28.98 11.02
CA ASN A 76 -33.40 -30.06 10.82
C ASN A 76 -34.77 -29.52 10.36
N PRO A 77 -35.66 -30.39 9.83
CA PRO A 77 -36.56 -29.99 8.75
C PRO A 77 -37.89 -29.36 9.17
N ILE A 78 -38.42 -28.60 8.22
CA ILE A 78 -39.75 -27.99 8.21
C ILE A 78 -40.83 -29.07 8.24
N VAL A 79 -41.84 -28.89 9.11
CA VAL A 79 -43.21 -29.34 8.85
C VAL A 79 -44.14 -28.19 9.20
N GLU A 80 -44.82 -27.64 8.20
CA GLU A 80 -45.86 -26.62 8.40
C GLU A 80 -47.03 -27.19 9.20
N LYS A 81 -47.55 -26.39 10.14
CA LYS A 81 -48.94 -26.51 10.59
C LYS A 81 -49.67 -25.19 10.39
N LYS A 82 -50.50 -25.18 9.35
CA LYS A 82 -51.50 -24.15 9.06
C LYS A 82 -52.48 -24.06 10.24
N TYR A 83 -52.60 -22.89 10.84
CA TYR A 83 -53.64 -22.59 11.83
C TYR A 83 -54.48 -21.39 11.38
N GLU A 84 -55.78 -21.55 11.54
CA GLU A 84 -56.84 -20.65 11.09
C GLU A 84 -57.17 -19.64 12.20
N PRO A 85 -57.54 -18.37 11.89
CA PRO A 85 -57.66 -17.33 12.91
C PRO A 85 -58.91 -17.50 13.77
N GLU A 86 -58.72 -17.77 15.06
CA GLU A 86 -59.80 -17.88 16.04
C GLU A 86 -60.26 -16.48 16.52
N ILE A 87 -61.53 -16.14 16.27
CA ILE A 87 -62.12 -14.84 16.61
C ILE A 87 -62.41 -14.79 18.12
N ARG A 88 -61.79 -13.83 18.84
CA ARG A 88 -62.12 -13.52 20.24
C ARG A 88 -63.11 -12.35 20.33
N PRO A 89 -63.99 -12.29 21.34
CA PRO A 89 -64.99 -11.23 21.47
C PRO A 89 -64.37 -9.85 21.76
N PHE A 90 -65.00 -8.78 21.26
CA PHE A 90 -64.67 -7.41 21.63
C PHE A 90 -64.97 -7.15 23.10
N LEU A 91 -63.95 -6.71 23.86
CA LEU A 91 -64.15 -6.05 25.16
C LEU A 91 -64.41 -4.54 24.93
N PRO A 92 -65.21 -3.87 25.79
CA PRO A 92 -65.48 -2.45 25.64
C PRO A 92 -64.22 -1.61 25.81
N ILE A 93 -64.04 -0.60 24.95
CA ILE A 93 -62.98 0.40 25.09
C ILE A 93 -63.30 1.27 26.31
N PRO A 94 -62.40 1.45 27.30
CA PRO A 94 -62.60 2.40 28.37
C PRO A 94 -62.62 3.83 27.82
N GLU A 95 -63.67 4.58 28.13
CA GLU A 95 -63.81 5.98 27.73
C GLU A 95 -62.70 6.82 28.37
N VAL A 96 -61.76 7.32 27.56
CA VAL A 96 -60.61 8.09 28.07
C VAL A 96 -61.07 9.48 28.49
N ALA A 97 -61.35 9.61 29.79
CA ALA A 97 -61.59 10.89 30.43
C ALA A 97 -60.45 11.88 30.15
N LYS A 98 -60.81 13.10 29.72
CA LYS A 98 -59.86 14.19 29.42
C LYS A 98 -58.96 14.51 30.62
N ARG A 99 -57.71 14.04 30.62
CA ARG A 99 -56.68 14.53 31.55
C ARG A 99 -56.08 15.84 31.03
N LYS A 100 -56.43 16.93 31.70
CA LYS A 100 -55.53 18.09 31.82
C LYS A 100 -54.52 17.80 32.95
N SER A 101 -53.30 18.31 32.79
CA SER A 101 -52.13 18.21 33.69
C SER A 101 -51.23 16.98 33.49
N ASP A 102 -50.24 17.15 32.59
CA ASP A 102 -48.99 16.38 32.51
C ASP A 102 -47.81 17.31 32.12
N ILE A 103 -48.06 18.36 31.31
CA ILE A 103 -47.07 19.41 30.96
C ILE A 103 -46.58 20.16 32.20
N GLU A 104 -47.48 20.49 33.12
CA GLU A 104 -47.20 21.21 34.36
C GLU A 104 -46.27 20.41 35.29
N LYS A 105 -46.44 19.08 35.30
CA LYS A 105 -45.62 18.14 36.06
C LYS A 105 -44.22 17.96 35.45
N PHE A 106 -44.12 17.88 34.12
CA PHE A 106 -42.83 17.79 33.42
C PHE A 106 -41.98 19.07 33.55
N ILE A 107 -42.61 20.24 33.41
CA ILE A 107 -41.94 21.54 33.60
C ILE A 107 -41.53 21.73 35.07
N GLY A 108 -42.42 21.40 36.02
CA GLY A 108 -42.19 21.54 37.45
C GLY A 108 -41.12 20.60 38.02
N GLU A 109 -41.25 19.29 37.83
CA GLU A 109 -40.41 18.31 38.55
C GLU A 109 -39.02 18.10 37.92
N ASN A 110 -38.86 18.27 36.60
CA ASN A 110 -37.66 17.83 35.89
C ASN A 110 -36.93 18.95 35.14
N LEU A 111 -37.65 19.90 34.50
CA LEU A 111 -37.01 21.01 33.79
C LEU A 111 -36.55 22.13 34.74
N ILE A 112 -37.46 22.67 35.56
CA ILE A 112 -37.15 23.72 36.54
C ILE A 112 -36.12 23.24 37.56
N ASN A 113 -36.17 21.97 37.97
CA ASN A 113 -35.23 21.42 38.94
C ASN A 113 -33.80 21.28 38.37
N LYS A 114 -33.65 20.85 37.10
CA LYS A 114 -32.34 20.82 36.42
C LYS A 114 -31.80 22.22 36.13
N ILE A 115 -32.66 23.16 35.73
CA ILE A 115 -32.28 24.58 35.55
C ILE A 115 -31.91 25.21 36.88
N GLY A 116 -32.65 24.93 37.96
CA GLY A 116 -32.37 25.41 39.32
C GLY A 116 -31.05 24.87 39.86
N ILE A 117 -30.75 23.58 39.66
CA ILE A 117 -29.44 23.00 39.97
C ILE A 117 -28.34 23.66 39.13
N ALA A 118 -28.55 23.86 37.82
CA ALA A 118 -27.56 24.52 36.96
C ALA A 118 -27.28 25.97 37.40
N ILE A 119 -28.32 26.76 37.66
CA ILE A 119 -28.21 28.14 38.17
C ILE A 119 -27.56 28.15 39.56
N THR A 120 -27.87 27.21 40.44
CA THR A 120 -27.24 27.10 41.76
C THR A 120 -25.76 26.72 41.66
N VAL A 121 -25.40 25.77 40.79
CA VAL A 121 -24.00 25.41 40.51
C VAL A 121 -23.24 26.57 39.91
N ILE A 122 -23.85 27.31 38.96
CA ILE A 122 -23.28 28.54 38.38
C ILE A 122 -23.14 29.62 39.47
N GLY A 123 -24.14 29.83 40.32
CA GLY A 123 -24.10 30.80 41.41
C GLY A 123 -23.07 30.48 42.49
N VAL A 124 -22.91 29.20 42.84
CA VAL A 124 -21.85 28.73 43.75
C VAL A 124 -20.48 28.84 43.08
N ALA A 125 -20.35 28.53 41.78
CA ALA A 125 -19.09 28.69 41.05
C ALA A 125 -18.69 30.17 40.90
N ILE A 126 -19.63 31.06 40.60
CA ILE A 126 -19.42 32.52 40.54
C ILE A 126 -19.12 33.06 41.94
N GLY A 127 -19.84 32.63 42.98
CA GLY A 127 -19.60 33.06 44.36
C GLY A 127 -18.25 32.60 44.89
N ALA A 128 -17.85 31.36 44.61
CA ALA A 128 -16.51 30.85 44.91
C ALA A 128 -15.43 31.59 44.11
N LYS A 129 -15.64 31.83 42.81
CA LYS A 129 -14.74 32.62 41.97
C LYS A 129 -14.60 34.07 42.47
N TYR A 130 -15.70 34.73 42.79
CA TYR A 130 -15.71 36.09 43.35
C TYR A 130 -14.99 36.15 44.70
N SER A 131 -15.22 35.17 45.57
CA SER A 131 -14.50 35.01 46.84
C SER A 131 -13.00 34.72 46.65
N ILE A 132 -12.63 34.09 45.54
CA ILE A 132 -11.24 33.84 45.13
C ILE A 132 -10.57 35.11 44.58
N GLU A 133 -11.26 35.87 43.73
CA GLU A 133 -10.76 37.06 43.03
C GLU A 133 -10.72 38.32 43.91
N ASN A 134 -11.52 38.39 44.98
CA ASN A 134 -11.56 39.50 45.93
C ASN A 134 -10.94 39.14 47.30
N ASP A 135 -10.18 38.04 47.37
CA ASP A 135 -9.49 37.52 48.57
C ASP A 135 -10.34 37.35 49.86
N LEU A 136 -11.67 37.28 49.73
CA LEU A 136 -12.63 37.17 50.84
C LEU A 136 -12.44 35.89 51.67
N ILE A 137 -11.89 34.83 51.07
CA ILE A 137 -11.43 33.63 51.78
C ILE A 137 -9.94 33.47 51.46
N SER A 138 -9.07 33.42 52.46
CA SER A 138 -7.62 33.29 52.23
C SER A 138 -7.27 31.98 51.51
N PRO A 139 -6.21 31.93 50.67
CA PRO A 139 -5.74 30.70 50.04
C PRO A 139 -5.59 29.50 50.99
N LEU A 140 -5.06 29.74 52.19
CA LEU A 140 -4.91 28.71 53.23
C LEU A 140 -6.27 28.14 53.66
N THR A 141 -7.27 29.00 53.90
CA THR A 141 -8.63 28.59 54.26
C THR A 141 -9.30 27.78 53.15
N ARG A 142 -9.09 28.15 51.87
CA ARG A 142 -9.60 27.38 50.71
C ARG A 142 -9.05 25.95 50.70
N ILE A 143 -7.75 25.79 50.92
CA ILE A 143 -7.08 24.48 50.97
C ILE A 143 -7.53 23.66 52.18
N ILE A 144 -7.64 24.25 53.37
CA ILE A 144 -8.13 23.56 54.57
C ILE A 144 -9.57 23.06 54.36
N LEU A 145 -10.48 23.90 53.86
CA LEU A 145 -11.85 23.49 53.55
C LEU A 145 -11.90 22.37 52.49
N GLY A 146 -11.04 22.44 51.47
CA GLY A 146 -10.89 21.38 50.47
C GLY A 146 -10.46 20.04 51.05
N TYR A 147 -9.47 20.03 51.96
CA TYR A 147 -9.05 18.81 52.67
C TYR A 147 -10.13 18.27 53.61
N VAL A 148 -10.80 19.15 54.38
CA VAL A 148 -11.90 18.76 55.28
C VAL A 148 -13.05 18.15 54.48
N PHE A 149 -13.41 18.74 53.32
CA PHE A 149 -14.44 18.20 52.44
C PHE A 149 -14.02 16.86 51.83
N GLY A 150 -12.80 16.75 51.30
CA GLY A 150 -12.27 15.51 50.72
C GLY A 150 -12.20 14.35 51.74
N LEU A 151 -11.66 14.62 52.93
CA LEU A 151 -11.59 13.63 54.02
C LEU A 151 -12.98 13.29 54.59
N GLY A 152 -13.88 14.26 54.69
CA GLY A 152 -15.28 14.03 55.09
C GLY A 152 -16.02 13.15 54.10
N LEU A 153 -15.87 13.41 52.79
CA LEU A 153 -16.44 12.59 51.72
C LEU A 153 -15.84 11.18 51.70
N LEU A 154 -14.54 11.05 51.98
CA LEU A 154 -13.85 9.76 52.10
C LEU A 154 -14.41 8.94 53.28
N ALA A 155 -14.51 9.55 54.47
CA ALA A 155 -15.03 8.90 55.66
C ALA A 155 -16.52 8.49 55.50
N PHE A 156 -17.33 9.35 54.87
CA PHE A 156 -18.71 9.03 54.52
C PHE A 156 -18.78 7.87 53.50
N GLY A 157 -17.97 7.92 52.45
CA GLY A 157 -17.82 6.84 51.47
C GLY A 157 -17.51 5.50 52.14
N ILE A 158 -16.50 5.44 53.00
CA ILE A 158 -16.11 4.24 53.75
C ILE A 158 -17.25 3.75 54.65
N LYS A 159 -17.93 4.64 55.38
CA LYS A 159 -19.08 4.30 56.24
C LYS A 159 -20.24 3.67 55.46
N LEU A 160 -20.46 4.08 54.21
CA LEU A 160 -21.50 3.52 53.34
C LEU A 160 -21.16 2.15 52.73
N LYS A 161 -19.91 1.67 52.84
CA LYS A 161 -19.45 0.42 52.20
C LYS A 161 -20.33 -0.79 52.52
N SER A 162 -20.77 -0.93 53.77
CA SER A 162 -21.53 -2.09 54.26
C SER A 162 -22.93 -2.22 53.65
N LYS A 163 -23.50 -1.13 53.13
CA LYS A 163 -24.88 -1.10 52.60
C LYS A 163 -24.95 -0.75 51.10
N TYR A 164 -23.98 0.00 50.57
CA TYR A 164 -23.98 0.51 49.20
C TYR A 164 -22.58 0.46 48.56
N GLU A 165 -22.00 -0.72 48.37
CA GLU A 165 -20.60 -0.89 47.93
C GLU A 165 -20.25 -0.13 46.63
N ASN A 166 -21.07 -0.22 45.58
CA ASN A 166 -20.79 0.46 44.30
C ASN A 166 -20.78 1.99 44.45
N PHE A 167 -21.76 2.55 45.17
CA PHE A 167 -21.87 3.99 45.41
C PHE A 167 -20.74 4.48 46.32
N SER A 168 -20.39 3.69 47.35
CA SER A 168 -19.23 3.88 48.21
C SER A 168 -17.92 3.92 47.41
N ALA A 169 -17.72 3.01 46.44
CA ALA A 169 -16.53 3.00 45.59
C ALA A 169 -16.40 4.27 44.74
N VAL A 170 -17.51 4.80 44.20
CA VAL A 170 -17.52 6.07 43.44
C VAL A 170 -17.23 7.26 44.37
N LEU A 171 -17.86 7.31 45.56
CA LEU A 171 -17.60 8.34 46.58
C LEU A 171 -16.14 8.37 47.02
N VAL A 172 -15.55 7.21 47.34
CA VAL A 172 -14.13 7.09 47.70
C VAL A 172 -13.24 7.56 46.55
N SER A 173 -13.55 7.20 45.30
CA SER A 173 -12.79 7.64 44.13
C SER A 173 -12.85 9.17 43.93
N GLY A 174 -14.04 9.77 44.07
CA GLY A 174 -14.24 11.22 43.98
C GLY A 174 -13.54 11.97 45.12
N ALA A 175 -13.60 11.43 46.34
CA ALA A 175 -12.88 11.97 47.50
C ALA A 175 -11.36 11.97 47.28
N MET A 176 -10.80 10.87 46.74
CA MET A 176 -9.38 10.85 46.38
C MET A 176 -9.06 11.87 45.29
N ALA A 177 -9.86 11.98 44.22
CA ALA A 177 -9.62 12.99 43.17
C ALA A 177 -9.60 14.42 43.73
N ILE A 178 -10.52 14.76 44.65
CA ILE A 178 -10.52 16.06 45.35
C ILE A 178 -9.22 16.25 46.14
N LEU A 179 -8.79 15.26 46.91
CA LEU A 179 -7.56 15.34 47.70
C LEU A 179 -6.31 15.54 46.82
N TYR A 180 -6.23 14.91 45.65
CA TYR A 180 -5.17 15.18 44.67
C TYR A 180 -5.19 16.63 44.17
N PHE A 181 -6.34 17.14 43.70
CA PHE A 181 -6.43 18.51 43.18
C PHE A 181 -6.16 19.57 44.25
N ILE A 182 -6.66 19.38 45.48
CA ILE A 182 -6.38 20.29 46.60
C ILE A 182 -4.90 20.28 46.97
N THR A 183 -4.22 19.12 46.94
CA THR A 183 -2.77 19.05 47.15
C THR A 183 -1.99 19.78 46.06
N TYR A 184 -2.39 19.59 44.80
CA TYR A 184 -1.80 20.28 43.65
C TYR A 184 -1.99 21.81 43.75
N PHE A 185 -3.19 22.30 44.04
CA PHE A 185 -3.44 23.74 44.18
C PHE A 185 -2.68 24.36 45.35
N ALA A 186 -2.56 23.65 46.48
CA ALA A 186 -1.77 24.10 47.63
C ALA A 186 -0.29 24.33 47.26
N PHE A 187 0.27 23.51 46.37
CA PHE A 187 1.60 23.71 45.80
C PHE A 187 1.62 24.75 44.67
N ALA A 188 1.00 24.45 43.53
CA ALA A 188 1.25 25.13 42.26
C ALA A 188 0.55 26.50 42.13
N LEU A 189 -0.60 26.69 42.77
CA LEU A 189 -1.35 27.96 42.68
C LEU A 189 -1.11 28.88 43.88
N TYR A 190 -0.81 28.32 45.05
CA TYR A 190 -0.76 29.07 46.31
C TYR A 190 0.58 29.02 47.05
N GLY A 191 1.53 28.16 46.65
CA GLY A 191 2.86 28.08 47.27
C GLY A 191 2.88 27.71 48.76
N LEU A 192 1.78 27.16 49.29
CA LEU A 192 1.57 26.90 50.73
C LEU A 192 2.37 25.69 51.23
N ILE A 193 2.73 24.76 50.35
CA ILE A 193 3.52 23.57 50.68
C ILE A 193 4.68 23.38 49.68
N PRO A 194 5.88 22.99 50.13
CA PRO A 194 6.98 22.67 49.23
C PRO A 194 6.66 21.50 48.29
N GLN A 195 7.26 21.49 47.09
CA GLN A 195 7.12 20.45 46.07
C GLN A 195 7.28 19.03 46.63
N LEU A 196 8.31 18.81 47.46
CA LEU A 196 8.59 17.50 48.09
C LEU A 196 7.49 17.05 49.06
N ALA A 197 6.87 17.99 49.78
CA ALA A 197 5.77 17.71 50.69
C ALA A 197 4.49 17.35 49.91
N ALA A 198 4.17 18.13 48.87
CA ALA A 198 3.05 17.85 47.97
C ALA A 198 3.19 16.46 47.31
N PHE A 199 4.38 16.15 46.79
CA PHE A 199 4.70 14.86 46.19
C PHE A 199 4.52 13.70 47.19
N SER A 200 5.05 13.86 48.41
CA SER A 200 4.93 12.85 49.47
C SER A 200 3.47 12.59 49.87
N ILE A 201 2.66 13.64 50.00
CA ILE A 201 1.22 13.54 50.30
C ILE A 201 0.47 12.83 49.16
N MET A 202 0.73 13.19 47.91
CA MET A 202 0.10 12.56 46.75
C MET A 202 0.49 11.07 46.61
N VAL A 203 1.73 10.69 46.94
CA VAL A 203 2.16 9.27 47.01
C VAL A 203 1.42 8.51 48.11
N VAL A 204 1.24 9.08 49.31
CA VAL A 204 0.42 8.47 50.37
C VAL A 204 -1.02 8.25 49.90
N PHE A 205 -1.59 9.23 49.19
CA PHE A 205 -2.90 9.10 48.56
C PHE A 205 -2.93 8.03 47.46
N THR A 206 -1.88 7.86 46.65
CA THR A 206 -1.77 6.74 45.69
C THR A 206 -1.82 5.40 46.41
N VAL A 207 -0.96 5.20 47.42
CA VAL A 207 -0.88 3.95 48.19
C VAL A 207 -2.21 3.62 48.87
N PHE A 208 -2.84 4.61 49.51
CA PHE A 208 -4.17 4.45 50.09
C PHE A 208 -5.21 4.06 49.04
N THR A 209 -5.23 4.69 47.86
CA THR A 209 -6.18 4.38 46.78
C THR A 209 -5.99 2.96 46.26
N VAL A 210 -4.74 2.47 46.16
CA VAL A 210 -4.44 1.08 45.78
C VAL A 210 -4.94 0.09 46.85
N ILE A 211 -4.69 0.37 48.13
CA ILE A 211 -5.19 -0.48 49.23
C ILE A 211 -6.72 -0.51 49.24
N ALA A 212 -7.37 0.65 49.07
CA ALA A 212 -8.82 0.75 48.96
C ALA A 212 -9.35 -0.05 47.75
N ALA A 213 -8.74 0.08 46.57
CA ALA A 213 -9.14 -0.68 45.39
C ALA A 213 -9.07 -2.20 45.61
N LEU A 214 -8.02 -2.70 46.28
CA LEU A 214 -7.89 -4.11 46.64
C LEU A 214 -8.97 -4.54 47.66
N GLN A 215 -9.19 -3.76 48.72
CA GLN A 215 -10.19 -4.04 49.77
C GLN A 215 -11.65 -3.94 49.30
N TYR A 216 -11.93 -3.15 48.28
CA TYR A 216 -13.23 -3.07 47.62
C TYR A 216 -13.35 -4.06 46.45
N SER A 217 -12.22 -4.60 45.97
CA SER A 217 -12.19 -5.47 44.79
C SER A 217 -12.81 -4.87 43.51
N ARG A 218 -12.97 -3.53 43.44
CA ARG A 218 -13.55 -2.80 42.31
C ARG A 218 -12.47 -2.09 41.48
N GLN A 219 -12.51 -2.29 40.16
CA GLN A 219 -11.57 -1.70 39.21
C GLN A 219 -11.69 -0.17 39.10
N ILE A 220 -12.86 0.43 39.36
CA ILE A 220 -13.10 1.88 39.20
C ILE A 220 -12.13 2.70 40.08
N ILE A 221 -11.98 2.31 41.36
CA ILE A 221 -11.06 2.96 42.30
C ILE A 221 -9.61 2.89 41.80
N ALA A 222 -9.21 1.74 41.24
CA ALA A 222 -7.87 1.55 40.70
C ALA A 222 -7.60 2.46 39.49
N HIS A 223 -8.57 2.68 38.59
CA HIS A 223 -8.40 3.57 37.43
C HIS A 223 -8.26 5.04 37.84
N ILE A 224 -9.05 5.51 38.80
CA ILE A 224 -8.93 6.90 39.29
C ILE A 224 -7.60 7.10 40.02
N GLY A 225 -7.17 6.12 40.84
CA GLY A 225 -5.84 6.12 41.45
C GLY A 225 -4.70 6.09 40.41
N LEU A 226 -4.86 5.34 39.31
CA LEU A 226 -3.90 5.25 38.22
C LEU A 226 -3.74 6.59 37.48
N VAL A 227 -4.85 7.23 37.10
CA VAL A 227 -4.84 8.54 36.43
C VAL A 227 -4.23 9.60 37.35
N GLY A 228 -4.62 9.62 38.63
CA GLY A 228 -4.03 10.51 39.63
C GLY A 228 -2.52 10.30 39.77
N ALA A 229 -2.06 9.05 39.87
CA ALA A 229 -0.65 8.71 39.99
C ALA A 229 0.18 9.15 38.77
N TYR A 230 -0.23 8.80 37.54
CA TYR A 230 0.49 9.26 36.34
C TYR A 230 0.50 10.77 36.17
N ALA A 231 -0.49 11.49 36.71
CA ALA A 231 -0.52 12.95 36.66
C ALA A 231 0.45 13.62 37.66
N VAL A 232 0.81 12.98 38.79
CA VAL A 232 1.64 13.62 39.86
C VAL A 232 2.91 14.27 39.33
N PRO A 233 3.77 13.61 38.52
CA PRO A 233 5.03 14.20 38.08
C PRO A 233 4.86 15.41 37.15
N PHE A 234 3.78 15.45 36.36
CA PHE A 234 3.47 16.56 35.47
C PHE A 234 2.86 17.74 36.23
N LEU A 235 1.93 17.45 37.15
CA LEU A 235 1.31 18.45 38.02
C LEU A 235 2.33 19.10 38.98
N LEU A 236 3.30 18.32 39.48
CA LEU A 236 4.34 18.83 40.39
C LEU A 236 5.65 19.15 39.67
N SER A 237 5.65 19.29 38.34
CA SER A 237 6.85 19.63 37.57
C SER A 237 7.31 21.07 37.84
N ASP A 238 8.61 21.23 38.10
CA ASP A 238 9.30 22.53 38.17
C ASP A 238 9.88 22.97 36.81
N GLY A 239 9.62 22.20 35.74
CA GLY A 239 10.19 22.43 34.41
C GLY A 239 11.68 22.07 34.28
N SER A 240 12.31 21.52 35.32
CA SER A 240 13.78 21.31 35.38
C SER A 240 14.35 20.19 34.50
N GLY A 241 13.54 19.55 33.65
CA GLY A 241 14.01 18.50 32.73
C GLY A 241 14.49 17.20 33.39
N LYS A 242 14.22 16.97 34.69
CA LYS A 242 14.69 15.79 35.46
C LYS A 242 13.96 14.49 35.11
N VAL A 243 14.05 14.04 33.86
CA VAL A 243 13.35 12.88 33.31
C VAL A 243 13.67 11.57 34.05
N ALA A 244 14.88 11.45 34.61
CA ALA A 244 15.26 10.32 35.47
C ALA A 244 14.27 10.11 36.62
N VAL A 245 13.79 11.20 37.24
CA VAL A 245 12.82 11.14 38.36
C VAL A 245 11.45 10.69 37.86
N LEU A 246 11.00 11.23 36.72
CA LEU A 246 9.75 10.84 36.06
C LEU A 246 9.72 9.34 35.76
N PHE A 247 10.73 8.82 35.06
CA PHE A 247 10.76 7.41 34.68
C PHE A 247 11.03 6.47 35.87
N THR A 248 11.79 6.88 36.89
CA THR A 248 11.92 6.13 38.14
C THR A 248 10.58 6.00 38.85
N TYR A 249 9.83 7.11 38.97
CA TYR A 249 8.50 7.11 39.56
C TYR A 249 7.51 6.22 38.78
N MET A 250 7.48 6.34 37.44
CA MET A 250 6.66 5.49 36.58
C MET A 250 7.05 4.01 36.69
N SER A 251 8.33 3.71 36.89
CA SER A 251 8.81 2.33 37.10
C SER A 251 8.27 1.76 38.42
N ILE A 252 8.33 2.51 39.52
CA ILE A 252 7.74 2.11 40.81
C ILE A 252 6.23 1.88 40.67
N LEU A 253 5.53 2.78 39.98
CA LEU A 253 4.09 2.65 39.72
C LEU A 253 3.76 1.39 38.91
N ASN A 254 4.51 1.13 37.83
CA ASN A 254 4.34 -0.04 36.99
C ASN A 254 4.70 -1.35 37.71
N ILE A 255 5.72 -1.36 38.59
CA ILE A 255 6.02 -2.51 39.48
C ILE A 255 4.85 -2.77 40.44
N GLY A 256 4.23 -1.73 40.98
CA GLY A 256 3.01 -1.86 41.78
C GLY A 256 1.85 -2.50 41.01
N ILE A 257 1.69 -2.14 39.74
CA ILE A 257 0.64 -2.67 38.85
C ILE A 257 0.93 -4.11 38.44
N LEU A 258 2.19 -4.45 38.17
CA LEU A 258 2.65 -5.83 38.01
C LEU A 258 2.30 -6.66 39.26
N ALA A 259 2.62 -6.18 40.46
CA ALA A 259 2.31 -6.87 41.71
C ALA A 259 0.80 -7.08 41.94
N ILE A 260 -0.04 -6.14 41.50
CA ILE A 260 -1.51 -6.31 41.46
C ILE A 260 -1.89 -7.38 40.43
N ALA A 261 -1.33 -7.32 39.21
CA ALA A 261 -1.65 -8.24 38.12
C ALA A 261 -1.29 -9.69 38.45
N LEU A 262 -0.19 -9.95 39.16
CA LEU A 262 0.16 -11.29 39.65
C LEU A 262 -0.88 -11.86 40.64
N LYS A 263 -1.60 -11.01 41.37
CA LYS A 263 -2.64 -11.42 42.33
C LYS A 263 -4.06 -11.42 41.73
N LYS A 264 -4.39 -10.50 40.82
CA LYS A 264 -5.74 -10.32 40.29
C LYS A 264 -5.76 -9.77 38.86
N TYR A 265 -6.43 -10.49 37.97
CA TYR A 265 -6.34 -10.23 36.52
C TYR A 265 -7.30 -9.13 36.03
N TRP A 266 -6.98 -7.88 36.34
CA TRP A 266 -7.77 -6.71 35.95
C TRP A 266 -7.29 -6.11 34.62
N LYS A 267 -7.73 -6.68 33.49
CA LYS A 267 -7.30 -6.32 32.12
C LYS A 267 -7.19 -4.82 31.87
N ALA A 268 -8.26 -4.08 32.12
CA ALA A 268 -8.32 -2.64 31.84
C ALA A 268 -7.25 -1.83 32.60
N LEU A 269 -6.92 -2.20 33.85
CA LEU A 269 -5.97 -1.45 34.67
C LEU A 269 -4.56 -1.41 34.05
N TYR A 270 -4.06 -2.57 33.63
CA TYR A 270 -2.73 -2.65 33.02
C TYR A 270 -2.73 -2.23 31.54
N PHE A 271 -3.87 -2.28 30.82
CA PHE A 271 -3.98 -1.66 29.49
C PHE A 271 -3.82 -0.13 29.57
N VAL A 272 -4.49 0.53 30.51
CA VAL A 272 -4.36 1.98 30.69
C VAL A 272 -2.95 2.35 31.16
N SER A 273 -2.35 1.57 32.06
CA SER A 273 -0.95 1.79 32.47
C SER A 273 0.05 1.65 31.31
N PHE A 274 -0.14 0.62 30.48
CA PHE A 274 0.66 0.38 29.28
C PHE A 274 0.54 1.55 28.29
N GLY A 275 -0.69 1.96 27.97
CA GLY A 275 -0.95 3.08 27.09
C GLY A 275 -0.35 4.38 27.60
N LEU A 276 -0.55 4.72 28.88
CA LEU A 276 0.01 5.93 29.49
C LEU A 276 1.54 5.90 29.54
N THR A 277 2.16 4.76 29.90
CA THR A 277 3.63 4.66 29.96
C THR A 277 4.27 4.89 28.61
N TRP A 278 3.77 4.19 27.57
CA TRP A 278 4.32 4.32 26.24
C TRP A 278 3.99 5.66 25.59
N LEU A 279 2.81 6.24 25.85
CA LEU A 279 2.49 7.61 25.43
C LEU A 279 3.46 8.61 26.04
N ILE A 280 3.67 8.58 27.36
CA ILE A 280 4.59 9.48 28.06
C ILE A 280 6.03 9.33 27.54
N TYR A 281 6.51 8.08 27.43
CA TYR A 281 7.86 7.81 26.93
C TYR A 281 8.04 8.29 25.49
N LEU A 282 7.06 8.02 24.60
CA LEU A 282 7.10 8.43 23.20
C LEU A 282 7.00 9.97 23.04
N SER A 283 6.13 10.62 23.83
CA SER A 283 6.04 12.09 23.85
C SER A 283 7.34 12.74 24.32
N TRP A 284 7.99 12.19 25.35
CA TRP A 284 9.31 12.66 25.75
C TRP A 284 10.36 12.40 24.64
N TYR A 285 10.37 11.20 24.06
CA TYR A 285 11.30 10.81 23.01
C TYR A 285 11.24 11.77 21.81
N ILE A 286 10.03 12.09 21.33
CA ILE A 286 9.85 12.96 20.16
C ILE A 286 10.16 14.44 20.46
N VAL A 287 9.93 14.91 21.69
CA VAL A 287 9.96 16.36 21.99
C VAL A 287 11.23 16.82 22.72
N GLN A 288 11.89 15.94 23.49
CA GLN A 288 12.98 16.32 24.41
C GLN A 288 14.17 15.34 24.42
N PHE A 289 14.20 14.31 23.57
CA PHE A 289 15.35 13.42 23.49
C PHE A 289 16.57 14.13 22.92
N GLN A 290 17.75 13.82 23.47
CA GLN A 290 19.05 14.28 22.98
C GLN A 290 20.01 13.09 23.06
N PRO A 291 20.52 12.55 21.93
CA PRO A 291 21.29 11.31 21.93
C PRO A 291 22.50 11.32 22.88
N THR A 292 23.23 12.43 22.97
CA THR A 292 24.44 12.56 23.78
C THR A 292 24.21 12.57 25.30
N GLU A 293 23.07 13.08 25.77
CA GLU A 293 22.78 13.21 27.21
C GLU A 293 21.82 12.12 27.71
N HIS A 294 20.92 11.65 26.84
CA HIS A 294 19.77 10.85 27.26
C HIS A 294 19.82 9.38 26.82
N PHE A 295 20.78 8.94 26.01
CA PHE A 295 20.82 7.57 25.45
C PHE A 295 20.78 6.47 26.53
N GLU A 296 21.69 6.50 27.53
CA GLU A 296 21.74 5.46 28.56
C GLU A 296 20.44 5.41 29.38
N LEU A 297 19.95 6.57 29.80
CA LEU A 297 18.71 6.74 30.55
C LEU A 297 17.51 6.21 29.76
N ALA A 298 17.39 6.60 28.49
CA ALA A 298 16.36 6.15 27.58
C ALA A 298 16.39 4.62 27.46
N PHE A 299 17.53 4.03 27.14
CA PHE A 299 17.66 2.59 26.88
C PHE A 299 17.41 1.74 28.14
N VAL A 300 17.85 2.19 29.31
CA VAL A 300 17.58 1.54 30.60
C VAL A 300 16.09 1.55 30.92
N PHE A 301 15.42 2.69 30.84
CA PHE A 301 13.99 2.78 31.15
C PHE A 301 13.11 2.11 30.08
N LEU A 302 13.50 2.17 28.81
CA LEU A 302 12.90 1.42 27.72
C LEU A 302 12.90 -0.09 28.00
N SER A 303 14.07 -0.62 28.37
CA SER A 303 14.24 -2.03 28.73
C SER A 303 13.46 -2.41 29.99
N LEU A 304 13.43 -1.54 31.00
CA LEU A 304 12.70 -1.74 32.24
C LEU A 304 11.19 -1.76 32.02
N PHE A 305 10.63 -0.80 31.28
CA PHE A 305 9.20 -0.76 30.94
C PHE A 305 8.80 -1.96 30.08
N PHE A 306 9.60 -2.32 29.07
CA PHE A 306 9.39 -3.54 28.30
C PHE A 306 9.30 -4.75 29.21
N VAL A 307 10.30 -5.00 30.06
CA VAL A 307 10.34 -6.14 30.99
C VAL A 307 9.16 -6.14 31.96
N ILE A 308 8.79 -4.99 32.55
CA ILE A 308 7.64 -4.91 33.48
C ILE A 308 6.33 -5.27 32.78
N PHE A 309 6.03 -4.71 31.60
CA PHE A 309 4.79 -5.05 30.89
C PHE A 309 4.80 -6.46 30.31
N TYR A 310 5.95 -6.93 29.84
CA TYR A 310 6.13 -8.30 29.35
C TYR A 310 5.87 -9.32 30.47
N MET A 311 6.40 -9.08 31.68
CA MET A 311 6.07 -9.84 32.89
C MET A 311 4.62 -9.65 33.34
N THR A 312 4.00 -8.48 33.12
CA THR A 312 2.60 -8.22 33.51
C THR A 312 1.62 -9.04 32.66
N PHE A 313 1.85 -9.12 31.35
CA PHE A 313 0.98 -9.86 30.43
C PHE A 313 1.15 -11.38 30.55
N LEU A 314 2.35 -11.85 30.88
CA LEU A 314 2.64 -13.28 31.08
C LEU A 314 2.35 -13.75 32.51
N GLY A 315 2.69 -12.97 33.52
CA GLY A 315 2.91 -13.43 34.91
C GLY A 315 1.69 -14.08 35.56
N TYR A 316 0.50 -13.49 35.43
CA TYR A 316 -0.73 -14.11 35.94
C TYR A 316 -1.00 -15.47 35.30
N LYS A 317 -0.83 -15.58 33.98
CA LYS A 317 -1.07 -16.80 33.20
C LYS A 317 -0.04 -17.89 33.51
N LEU A 318 1.24 -17.52 33.64
CA LEU A 318 2.32 -18.41 34.07
C LEU A 318 2.07 -18.97 35.48
N LEU A 319 1.72 -18.10 36.45
CA LEU A 319 1.52 -18.50 37.85
C LEU A 319 0.28 -19.37 38.05
N GLN A 320 -0.87 -18.97 37.49
CA GLN A 320 -2.15 -19.69 37.65
C GLN A 320 -2.30 -20.87 36.67
N LYS A 321 -1.33 -21.08 35.78
CA LYS A 321 -1.36 -22.06 34.69
C LYS A 321 -2.60 -21.97 33.79
N GLU A 322 -3.12 -20.75 33.62
CA GLU A 322 -4.24 -20.47 32.73
C GLU A 322 -3.78 -20.39 31.27
N LYS A 323 -4.68 -20.75 30.35
CA LYS A 323 -4.44 -20.53 28.93
C LYS A 323 -4.43 -19.03 28.58
N PHE A 324 -3.50 -18.64 27.71
CA PHE A 324 -3.51 -17.35 27.03
C PHE A 324 -4.73 -17.22 26.10
N ALA A 325 -5.27 -16.01 25.97
CA ALA A 325 -6.24 -15.63 24.95
C ALA A 325 -5.61 -14.72 23.89
N ILE A 326 -6.28 -14.55 22.74
CA ILE A 326 -5.77 -13.73 21.62
C ILE A 326 -5.40 -12.29 22.05
N PRO A 327 -6.20 -11.55 22.83
CA PRO A 327 -5.83 -10.19 23.27
C PRO A 327 -4.55 -10.16 24.10
N ASP A 328 -4.28 -11.21 24.87
CA ASP A 328 -3.10 -11.30 25.73
C ASP A 328 -1.82 -11.37 24.90
N VAL A 329 -1.88 -12.04 23.73
CA VAL A 329 -0.73 -12.13 22.81
C VAL A 329 -0.60 -10.90 21.93
N ILE A 330 -1.71 -10.24 21.56
CA ILE A 330 -1.66 -8.94 20.86
C ILE A 330 -0.87 -7.91 21.67
N LEU A 331 -1.02 -7.88 23.00
CA LEU A 331 -0.26 -6.97 23.87
C LEU A 331 1.22 -7.33 23.95
N VAL A 332 1.54 -8.62 23.98
CA VAL A 332 2.94 -9.11 23.88
C VAL A 332 3.55 -8.64 22.56
N ILE A 333 2.83 -8.81 21.43
CA ILE A 333 3.24 -8.31 20.10
C ILE A 333 3.48 -6.80 20.14
N ILE A 334 2.52 -6.00 20.58
CA ILE A 334 2.63 -4.52 20.58
C ILE A 334 3.78 -4.07 21.47
N ASN A 335 3.94 -4.63 22.68
CA ASN A 335 5.05 -4.31 23.58
C ASN A 335 6.41 -4.64 22.96
N SER A 336 6.52 -5.79 22.27
CA SER A 336 7.72 -6.17 21.54
C SER A 336 8.06 -5.22 20.41
N PHE A 337 7.08 -4.81 19.59
CA PHE A 337 7.31 -3.88 18.49
C PHE A 337 7.61 -2.45 18.96
N ILE A 338 7.00 -1.98 20.05
CA ILE A 338 7.33 -0.68 20.63
C ILE A 338 8.75 -0.71 21.21
N PHE A 339 9.11 -1.75 21.98
CA PHE A 339 10.46 -1.91 22.52
C PHE A 339 11.51 -2.00 21.42
N TYR A 340 11.27 -2.83 20.39
CA TYR A 340 12.16 -2.95 19.26
C TYR A 340 12.29 -1.65 18.47
N GLY A 341 11.18 -1.00 18.10
CA GLY A 341 11.20 0.22 17.28
C GLY A 341 11.90 1.39 17.98
N LEU A 342 11.64 1.60 19.26
CA LEU A 342 12.32 2.65 20.04
C LEU A 342 13.78 2.28 20.35
N GLY A 343 14.07 1.00 20.63
CA GLY A 343 15.43 0.55 20.90
C GLY A 343 16.31 0.61 19.65
N PHE A 344 15.75 0.29 18.49
CA PHE A 344 16.39 0.46 17.18
C PHE A 344 16.72 1.93 16.93
N ALA A 345 15.74 2.84 17.09
CA ALA A 345 15.95 4.26 16.85
C ALA A 345 17.00 4.88 17.80
N LEU A 346 16.96 4.52 19.10
CA LEU A 346 17.99 4.92 20.07
C LEU A 346 19.41 4.45 19.67
N LEU A 347 19.52 3.23 19.13
CA LEU A 347 20.80 2.65 18.74
C LEU A 347 21.33 3.26 17.43
N ASP A 348 20.47 3.53 16.45
CA ASP A 348 20.86 4.13 15.17
C ASP A 348 21.36 5.58 15.31
N ASP A 349 20.76 6.35 16.24
CA ASP A 349 21.21 7.69 16.64
C ASP A 349 22.53 7.69 17.45
N HIS A 350 23.06 6.52 17.85
CA HIS A 350 24.25 6.40 18.70
C HIS A 350 25.42 5.73 17.97
N GLN A 351 26.61 6.36 18.00
CA GLN A 351 27.78 5.92 17.20
C GLN A 351 28.14 4.44 17.36
N ILE A 352 28.21 3.94 18.60
CA ILE A 352 28.49 2.52 18.89
C ILE A 352 27.20 1.67 18.79
N GLY A 353 26.03 2.29 18.95
CA GLY A 353 24.74 1.58 18.93
C GLY A 353 24.41 1.04 17.55
N LYS A 354 24.75 1.81 16.51
CA LYS A 354 24.49 1.49 15.10
C LYS A 354 25.13 0.17 14.66
N GLU A 355 26.35 -0.13 15.11
CA GLU A 355 27.03 -1.41 14.83
C GLU A 355 26.36 -2.61 15.52
N LEU A 356 25.54 -2.38 16.54
CA LEU A 356 24.90 -3.42 17.35
C LEU A 356 23.43 -3.66 16.97
N LEU A 357 22.89 -2.99 15.94
CA LEU A 357 21.48 -3.10 15.55
C LEU A 357 21.07 -4.54 15.24
N GLY A 358 21.85 -5.29 14.44
CA GLY A 358 21.54 -6.68 14.12
C GLY A 358 21.58 -7.60 15.35
N LEU A 359 22.53 -7.38 16.25
CA LEU A 359 22.60 -8.09 17.53
C LEU A 359 21.38 -7.78 18.42
N PHE A 360 20.95 -6.52 18.49
CA PHE A 360 19.76 -6.12 19.23
C PHE A 360 18.48 -6.80 18.68
N THR A 361 18.34 -6.90 17.36
CA THR A 361 17.24 -7.65 16.73
C THR A 361 17.27 -9.14 17.09
N LEU A 362 18.45 -9.78 17.08
CA LEU A 362 18.61 -11.18 17.47
C LEU A 362 18.37 -11.42 18.97
N VAL A 363 18.75 -10.49 19.84
CA VAL A 363 18.44 -10.54 21.28
C VAL A 363 16.92 -10.48 21.51
N ASN A 364 16.19 -9.65 20.76
CA ASN A 364 14.73 -9.62 20.77
C ASN A 364 14.12 -10.98 20.37
N ALA A 365 14.63 -11.58 19.28
CA ALA A 365 14.21 -12.93 18.87
C ALA A 365 14.47 -13.97 19.97
N LEU A 366 15.64 -13.91 20.64
CA LEU A 366 16.02 -14.83 21.72
C LEU A 366 15.10 -14.70 22.95
N VAL A 367 14.73 -13.47 23.36
CA VAL A 367 13.79 -13.24 24.47
C VAL A 367 12.45 -13.92 24.17
N HIS A 368 11.92 -13.76 22.95
CA HIS A 368 10.66 -14.39 22.57
C HIS A 368 10.77 -15.91 22.38
N PHE A 369 11.95 -16.42 21.99
CA PHE A 369 12.21 -17.84 21.89
C PHE A 369 12.17 -18.51 23.27
N VAL A 370 12.86 -17.95 24.27
CA VAL A 370 12.82 -18.43 25.67
C VAL A 370 11.37 -18.51 26.17
N VAL A 371 10.58 -17.47 25.89
CA VAL A 371 9.17 -17.39 26.30
C VAL A 371 8.30 -18.41 25.58
N SER A 372 8.50 -18.60 24.27
CA SER A 372 7.80 -19.63 23.50
C SER A 372 8.10 -21.04 24.04
N VAL A 373 9.35 -21.31 24.42
CA VAL A 373 9.77 -22.58 25.03
C VAL A 373 9.14 -22.78 26.42
N ILE A 374 9.07 -21.75 27.26
CA ILE A 374 8.38 -21.81 28.56
C ILE A 374 6.90 -22.15 28.38
N ILE A 375 6.20 -21.43 27.51
CA ILE A 375 4.77 -21.61 27.22
C ILE A 375 4.49 -23.01 26.67
N TYR A 376 5.36 -23.52 25.78
CA TYR A 376 5.28 -24.88 25.26
C TYR A 376 5.45 -25.93 26.35
N ARG A 377 6.53 -25.85 27.15
CA ARG A 377 6.82 -26.82 28.22
C ARG A 377 5.74 -26.85 29.30
N GLN A 378 5.16 -25.70 29.63
CA GLN A 378 4.11 -25.58 30.65
C GLN A 378 2.69 -25.80 30.10
N LYS A 379 2.52 -26.03 28.78
CA LYS A 379 1.23 -26.25 28.08
C LYS A 379 0.23 -25.09 28.26
N LEU A 380 0.72 -23.86 28.34
CA LEU A 380 -0.09 -22.66 28.66
C LEU A 380 -0.75 -22.00 27.45
N ALA A 381 -0.55 -22.54 26.25
CA ALA A 381 -1.15 -22.04 25.04
C ALA A 381 -1.68 -23.20 24.19
N ASP A 382 -2.83 -23.00 23.58
CA ASP A 382 -3.27 -23.87 22.48
C ASP A 382 -2.34 -23.69 21.26
N LYS A 383 -2.27 -24.71 20.41
CA LYS A 383 -1.32 -24.80 19.27
C LYS A 383 -1.24 -23.53 18.43
N ASN A 384 -2.38 -22.88 18.16
CA ASN A 384 -2.44 -21.64 17.38
C ASN A 384 -1.77 -20.44 18.07
N ILE A 385 -1.87 -20.37 19.40
CA ILE A 385 -1.32 -19.27 20.21
C ILE A 385 0.18 -19.45 20.39
N HIS A 386 0.65 -20.68 20.64
CA HIS A 386 2.08 -21.00 20.63
C HIS A 386 2.71 -20.69 19.27
N ASN A 387 2.05 -21.07 18.16
CA ASN A 387 2.50 -20.71 16.82
C ASN A 387 2.63 -19.19 16.64
N LEU A 388 1.69 -18.38 17.15
CA LEU A 388 1.74 -16.92 17.04
C LEU A 388 2.99 -16.33 17.74
N ILE A 389 3.36 -16.84 18.91
CA ILE A 389 4.54 -16.40 19.67
C ILE A 389 5.83 -16.87 18.99
N THR A 390 5.87 -18.10 18.47
CA THR A 390 6.96 -18.56 17.60
C THR A 390 7.06 -17.74 16.31
N GLY A 391 5.95 -17.16 15.84
CA GLY A 391 5.91 -16.19 14.76
C GLY A 391 6.72 -14.93 15.03
N LEU A 392 6.64 -14.37 16.25
CA LEU A 392 7.47 -13.22 16.65
C LEU A 392 8.97 -13.54 16.57
N VAL A 393 9.38 -14.73 17.02
CA VAL A 393 10.78 -15.17 16.93
C VAL A 393 11.27 -15.15 15.49
N LEU A 394 10.48 -15.72 14.57
CA LEU A 394 10.80 -15.73 13.15
C LEU A 394 10.83 -14.32 12.57
N ILE A 395 9.84 -13.47 12.86
CA ILE A 395 9.81 -12.07 12.38
C ILE A 395 11.08 -11.31 12.77
N PHE A 396 11.56 -11.42 14.02
CA PHE A 396 12.80 -10.74 14.41
C PHE A 396 14.05 -11.37 13.78
N ILE A 397 14.10 -12.69 13.55
CA ILE A 397 15.20 -13.31 12.78
C ILE A 397 15.19 -12.78 11.33
N THR A 398 14.02 -12.77 10.68
CA THR A 398 13.84 -12.23 9.32
C THR A 398 14.22 -10.75 9.22
N LEU A 399 13.93 -9.95 10.25
CA LEU A 399 14.30 -8.53 10.34
C LEU A 399 15.79 -8.31 10.64
N ALA A 400 16.49 -9.26 11.24
CA ALA A 400 17.92 -9.11 11.52
C ALA A 400 18.76 -9.07 10.22
N PHE A 401 18.28 -9.68 9.13
CA PHE A 401 18.97 -9.69 7.84
C PHE A 401 19.09 -8.29 7.19
N PRO A 402 18.00 -7.55 6.86
CA PRO A 402 18.10 -6.19 6.30
C PRO A 402 18.69 -5.15 7.26
N VAL A 403 18.83 -5.48 8.54
CA VAL A 403 19.41 -4.59 9.55
C VAL A 403 20.92 -4.74 9.65
N GLN A 404 21.48 -5.89 9.26
CA GLN A 404 22.90 -6.21 9.42
C GLN A 404 23.63 -6.43 8.09
N LEU A 405 22.89 -6.68 7.01
CA LEU A 405 23.40 -7.04 5.69
C LEU A 405 22.74 -6.18 4.63
N ASP A 406 23.52 -5.77 3.63
CA ASP A 406 23.06 -4.90 2.55
C ASP A 406 22.77 -5.66 1.25
N GLY A 407 21.79 -5.14 0.49
CA GLY A 407 21.43 -5.56 -0.87
C GLY A 407 21.23 -7.07 -1.03
N ASN A 408 21.90 -7.63 -2.04
CA ASN A 408 21.78 -9.01 -2.52
C ASN A 408 21.66 -10.10 -1.43
N TRP A 409 22.35 -9.96 -0.29
CA TRP A 409 22.29 -10.95 0.80
C TRP A 409 20.90 -11.04 1.46
N VAL A 410 20.20 -9.90 1.60
CA VAL A 410 18.85 -9.83 2.18
C VAL A 410 17.87 -10.63 1.34
N THR A 411 17.89 -10.39 0.03
CA THR A 411 17.08 -11.11 -0.97
C THR A 411 17.29 -12.63 -0.91
N LEU A 412 18.55 -13.07 -0.81
CA LEU A 412 18.88 -14.50 -0.75
C LEU A 412 18.42 -15.16 0.55
N LEU A 413 18.60 -14.49 1.69
CA LEU A 413 18.18 -15.01 2.99
C LEU A 413 16.66 -15.08 3.10
N TRP A 414 15.93 -14.05 2.63
CA TRP A 414 14.47 -14.08 2.58
C TRP A 414 13.93 -15.13 1.61
N ALA A 415 14.53 -15.29 0.42
CA ALA A 415 14.13 -16.35 -0.52
C ALA A 415 14.39 -17.76 0.05
N GLY A 416 15.52 -17.96 0.72
CA GLY A 416 15.88 -19.21 1.39
C GLY A 416 14.98 -19.54 2.58
N GLU A 417 14.70 -18.55 3.43
CA GLU A 417 13.78 -18.69 4.57
C GLU A 417 12.34 -18.94 4.09
N ALA A 418 11.86 -18.24 3.06
CA ALA A 418 10.55 -18.50 2.45
C ALA A 418 10.44 -19.93 1.92
N ALA A 419 11.49 -20.43 1.23
CA ALA A 419 11.56 -21.80 0.75
C ALA A 419 11.54 -22.83 1.89
N LEU A 420 12.29 -22.59 2.97
CA LEU A 420 12.35 -23.45 4.15
C LEU A 420 11.02 -23.47 4.91
N LEU A 421 10.40 -22.31 5.16
CA LEU A 421 9.11 -22.20 5.84
C LEU A 421 7.97 -22.84 5.03
N PHE A 422 7.96 -22.66 3.70
CA PHE A 422 7.00 -23.30 2.82
C PHE A 422 7.17 -24.83 2.80
N TRP A 423 8.42 -25.30 2.75
CA TRP A 423 8.76 -26.73 2.83
C TRP A 423 8.31 -27.36 4.14
N ILE A 424 8.63 -26.74 5.29
CA ILE A 424 8.18 -27.22 6.61
C ILE A 424 6.66 -27.18 6.70
N GLY A 425 6.02 -26.10 6.26
CA GLY A 425 4.57 -25.93 6.27
C GLY A 425 3.84 -27.04 5.50
N ARG A 426 4.31 -27.37 4.29
CA ARG A 426 3.75 -28.43 3.44
C ARG A 426 4.09 -29.85 3.92
N THR A 427 5.34 -30.12 4.30
CA THR A 427 5.76 -31.48 4.73
C THR A 427 5.27 -31.88 6.12
N LYS A 428 5.27 -30.95 7.09
CA LYS A 428 4.75 -31.19 8.45
C LYS A 428 3.25 -30.90 8.56
N GLN A 429 2.61 -30.47 7.48
CA GLN A 429 1.20 -30.06 7.43
C GLN A 429 0.84 -28.99 8.49
N VAL A 430 1.77 -28.06 8.75
CA VAL A 430 1.57 -26.94 9.68
C VAL A 430 1.34 -25.67 8.88
N SER A 431 0.05 -25.36 8.67
CA SER A 431 -0.38 -24.23 7.84
C SER A 431 0.07 -22.85 8.32
N PHE A 432 0.57 -22.73 9.55
CA PHE A 432 1.16 -21.50 10.07
C PHE A 432 2.45 -21.12 9.31
N TYR A 433 3.41 -22.04 9.17
CA TYR A 433 4.67 -21.76 8.45
C TYR A 433 4.43 -21.56 6.95
N GLU A 434 3.47 -22.28 6.37
CA GLU A 434 3.02 -22.04 5.00
C GLU A 434 2.50 -20.60 4.84
N LYS A 435 1.63 -20.13 5.75
CA LYS A 435 1.11 -18.76 5.72
C LYS A 435 2.21 -17.70 5.93
N LEU A 436 3.17 -17.96 6.81
CA LEU A 436 4.29 -17.06 7.08
C LEU A 436 5.22 -16.92 5.87
N SER A 437 5.39 -17.99 5.08
CA SER A 437 6.22 -17.96 3.87
C SER A 437 5.67 -17.04 2.77
N TYR A 438 4.35 -16.82 2.70
CA TYR A 438 3.75 -16.04 1.60
C TYR A 438 4.14 -14.54 1.62
N PRO A 439 4.02 -13.78 2.73
CA PRO A 439 4.58 -12.44 2.83
C PRO A 439 6.09 -12.39 2.53
N LEU A 440 6.84 -13.41 2.98
CA LEU A 440 8.28 -13.46 2.80
C LEU A 440 8.69 -13.69 1.34
N MET A 441 7.91 -14.45 0.57
CA MET A 441 8.06 -14.54 -0.89
C MET A 441 7.87 -13.17 -1.57
N PHE A 442 6.94 -12.34 -1.09
CA PHE A 442 6.76 -10.99 -1.62
C PHE A 442 7.90 -10.05 -1.19
N LEU A 443 8.35 -10.10 0.06
CA LEU A 443 9.49 -9.33 0.54
C LEU A 443 10.74 -9.65 -0.31
N ALA A 444 11.07 -10.92 -0.49
CA ALA A 444 12.17 -11.35 -1.35
C ALA A 444 11.97 -10.88 -2.81
N PHE A 445 10.74 -10.90 -3.34
CA PHE A 445 10.44 -10.45 -4.70
C PHE A 445 10.58 -8.94 -4.91
N PHE A 446 10.19 -8.11 -3.94
CA PHE A 446 10.46 -6.67 -4.00
C PHE A 446 11.94 -6.36 -3.75
N SER A 447 12.59 -7.11 -2.87
CA SER A 447 14.03 -7.01 -2.59
C SER A 447 14.88 -7.26 -3.84
N ILE A 448 14.59 -8.29 -4.65
CA ILE A 448 15.34 -8.50 -5.91
C ILE A 448 15.07 -7.41 -6.96
N ILE A 449 13.88 -6.80 -6.98
CA ILE A 449 13.60 -5.67 -7.86
C ILE A 449 14.41 -4.43 -7.42
N GLN A 450 14.57 -4.23 -6.11
CA GLN A 450 15.43 -3.20 -5.55
C GLN A 450 16.92 -3.48 -5.85
N ASP A 451 17.41 -4.70 -5.61
CA ASP A 451 18.79 -5.11 -5.94
C ASP A 451 19.13 -4.85 -7.41
N TRP A 452 18.17 -5.03 -8.31
CA TRP A 452 18.37 -4.68 -9.72
C TRP A 452 18.39 -3.18 -9.98
N SER A 453 17.53 -2.40 -9.32
CA SER A 453 17.55 -0.94 -9.39
C SER A 453 18.90 -0.39 -8.95
N ASP A 454 19.33 -0.75 -7.75
CA ASP A 454 20.50 -0.18 -7.09
C ASP A 454 21.79 -0.77 -7.71
N GLY A 455 21.80 -2.08 -7.94
CA GLY A 455 22.95 -2.82 -8.43
C GLY A 455 23.28 -2.61 -9.91
N TYR A 456 22.32 -2.27 -10.77
CA TYR A 456 22.58 -2.05 -12.21
C TYR A 456 22.57 -0.58 -12.64
N ALA A 457 22.11 0.35 -11.79
CA ALA A 457 22.18 1.80 -12.07
C ALA A 457 23.55 2.43 -11.73
N SER A 458 24.39 1.75 -10.93
CA SER A 458 25.57 2.32 -10.27
C SER A 458 26.86 2.35 -11.12
N TYR A 459 26.77 2.34 -12.46
CA TYR A 459 27.97 2.36 -13.32
C TYR A 459 28.58 3.77 -13.46
N VAL A 460 29.90 3.87 -13.21
CA VAL A 460 30.68 5.11 -13.35
C VAL A 460 31.95 4.81 -14.17
N PRO A 461 32.14 5.40 -15.37
CA PRO A 461 33.26 5.09 -16.25
C PRO A 461 34.65 5.21 -15.61
N ASP A 462 34.85 6.23 -14.77
CA ASP A 462 36.12 6.52 -14.10
C ASP A 462 36.47 5.54 -12.95
N ILE A 463 35.54 4.65 -12.59
CA ILE A 463 35.69 3.66 -11.52
C ILE A 463 35.61 2.26 -12.15
N PRO A 464 36.75 1.64 -12.51
CA PRO A 464 36.76 0.34 -13.20
C PRO A 464 36.03 -0.78 -12.44
N GLU A 465 36.04 -0.72 -11.10
CA GLU A 465 35.36 -1.67 -10.22
C GLU A 465 33.82 -1.58 -10.30
N SER A 466 33.26 -0.47 -10.79
CA SER A 466 31.82 -0.32 -11.01
C SER A 466 31.32 -1.03 -12.27
N ARG A 467 32.24 -1.48 -13.15
CA ARG A 467 31.89 -2.13 -14.42
C ARG A 467 31.33 -3.53 -14.18
N ILE A 468 30.08 -3.74 -14.58
CA ILE A 468 29.38 -5.01 -14.40
C ILE A 468 29.63 -5.91 -15.62
N THR A 469 30.38 -7.00 -15.44
CA THR A 469 30.59 -8.01 -16.47
C THR A 469 29.30 -8.81 -16.74
N PRO A 470 28.83 -8.89 -18.01
CA PRO A 470 27.59 -9.59 -18.30
C PRO A 470 27.61 -11.06 -17.91
N LEU A 471 26.53 -11.54 -17.28
CA LEU A 471 26.32 -12.89 -16.72
C LEU A 471 27.29 -13.30 -15.59
N PHE A 472 28.42 -12.61 -15.43
CA PHE A 472 29.46 -12.87 -14.44
C PHE A 472 29.50 -11.73 -13.41
N ASN A 473 28.39 -11.52 -12.71
CA ASN A 473 28.27 -10.52 -11.66
C ASN A 473 27.36 -11.00 -10.52
N VAL A 474 27.42 -10.29 -9.38
CA VAL A 474 26.68 -10.68 -8.16
C VAL A 474 25.17 -10.60 -8.36
N ASN A 475 24.66 -9.57 -9.05
CA ASN A 475 23.22 -9.35 -9.24
C ASN A 475 22.60 -10.48 -10.09
N PHE A 476 23.32 -10.98 -11.09
CA PHE A 476 22.93 -12.18 -11.86
C PHE A 476 22.95 -13.44 -11.00
N LEU A 477 24.00 -13.64 -10.21
CA LEU A 477 24.12 -14.78 -9.30
C LEU A 477 22.97 -14.80 -8.29
N THR A 478 22.63 -13.65 -7.70
CA THR A 478 21.45 -13.47 -6.84
C THR A 478 20.18 -13.89 -7.56
N SER A 479 20.02 -13.46 -8.81
CA SER A 479 18.87 -13.82 -9.65
C SER A 479 18.78 -15.32 -9.89
N VAL A 480 19.89 -15.99 -10.21
CA VAL A 480 19.96 -17.46 -10.40
C VAL A 480 19.61 -18.22 -9.12
N LEU A 481 20.12 -17.79 -7.97
CA LEU A 481 19.84 -18.41 -6.67
C LEU A 481 18.39 -18.19 -6.22
N PHE A 482 17.84 -17.00 -6.43
CA PHE A 482 16.43 -16.68 -6.21
C PHE A 482 15.52 -17.56 -7.10
N ILE A 483 15.87 -17.69 -8.39
CA ILE A 483 15.17 -18.57 -9.34
C ILE A 483 15.22 -20.02 -8.84
N ALA A 484 16.35 -20.51 -8.32
CA ALA A 484 16.46 -21.85 -7.77
C ALA A 484 15.54 -22.06 -6.54
N ALA A 485 15.47 -21.09 -5.63
CA ALA A 485 14.55 -21.11 -4.49
C ALA A 485 13.07 -21.14 -4.94
N PHE A 486 12.69 -20.29 -5.91
CA PHE A 486 11.33 -20.27 -6.44
C PHE A 486 10.97 -21.49 -7.30
N VAL A 487 11.94 -22.11 -7.98
CA VAL A 487 11.76 -23.43 -8.63
C VAL A 487 11.43 -24.49 -7.57
N PHE A 488 12.17 -24.54 -6.47
CA PHE A 488 11.92 -25.47 -5.37
C PHE A 488 10.53 -25.26 -4.72
N ILE A 489 10.16 -24.01 -4.41
CA ILE A 489 8.83 -23.64 -3.92
C ILE A 489 7.73 -24.08 -4.91
N ASN A 490 7.91 -23.83 -6.21
CA ASN A 490 6.94 -24.19 -7.26
C ASN A 490 6.79 -25.73 -7.42
N ILE A 491 7.88 -26.50 -7.29
CA ILE A 491 7.83 -27.97 -7.25
C ILE A 491 7.02 -28.44 -6.04
N LEU A 492 7.35 -27.94 -4.83
CA LEU A 492 6.63 -28.29 -3.61
C LEU A 492 5.13 -27.95 -3.69
N ASN A 493 4.77 -26.80 -4.29
CA ASN A 493 3.38 -26.39 -4.42
C ASN A 493 2.57 -27.31 -5.35
N LYS A 494 3.24 -28.00 -6.29
CA LYS A 494 2.61 -28.98 -7.19
C LYS A 494 2.56 -30.40 -6.61
N THR A 495 3.61 -30.82 -5.90
CA THR A 495 3.73 -32.20 -5.39
C THR A 495 3.04 -32.40 -4.04
N SER A 496 2.98 -31.37 -3.19
CA SER A 496 2.41 -31.46 -1.84
C SER A 496 1.06 -30.76 -1.77
N GLN A 497 -0.02 -31.51 -1.51
CA GLN A 497 -1.35 -30.94 -1.35
C GLN A 497 -1.38 -29.88 -0.22
N PRO A 498 -2.08 -28.74 -0.40
CA PRO A 498 -2.26 -27.78 0.67
C PRO A 498 -3.06 -28.42 1.82
N HIS A 499 -2.64 -28.20 3.07
CA HIS A 499 -3.43 -28.62 4.24
C HIS A 499 -4.81 -27.90 4.27
N PHE A 500 -4.90 -26.72 3.65
CA PHE A 500 -6.14 -25.96 3.47
C PHE A 500 -6.99 -26.43 2.26
N GLN A 501 -7.54 -27.65 2.30
CA GLN A 501 -8.61 -28.05 1.37
C GLN A 501 -9.93 -27.27 1.59
N ARG A 502 -10.07 -26.56 2.72
CA ARG A 502 -11.32 -25.88 3.15
C ARG A 502 -11.43 -24.39 2.79
N GLN A 503 -10.32 -23.72 2.41
CA GLN A 503 -10.34 -22.32 1.93
C GLN A 503 -9.80 -22.27 0.49
N LYS A 504 -10.68 -22.51 -0.49
CA LYS A 504 -10.32 -22.56 -1.92
C LYS A 504 -9.70 -21.26 -2.46
N GLY A 505 -9.96 -20.10 -1.84
CA GLY A 505 -9.51 -18.80 -2.34
C GLY A 505 -7.99 -18.59 -2.32
N THR A 506 -7.37 -18.68 -1.13
CA THR A 506 -5.95 -18.32 -0.94
C THR A 506 -5.00 -19.27 -1.67
N ALA A 507 -5.22 -20.58 -1.56
CA ALA A 507 -4.41 -21.58 -2.26
C ALA A 507 -4.47 -21.43 -3.79
N ASN A 508 -5.64 -21.06 -4.34
CA ASN A 508 -5.79 -20.80 -5.77
C ASN A 508 -4.99 -19.56 -6.21
N ILE A 509 -4.98 -18.48 -5.43
CA ILE A 509 -4.23 -17.25 -5.76
C ILE A 509 -2.72 -17.55 -5.83
N PHE A 510 -2.15 -18.20 -4.81
CA PHE A 510 -0.72 -18.53 -4.80
C PHE A 510 -0.31 -19.56 -5.85
N SER A 511 -1.23 -20.36 -6.38
CA SER A 511 -0.98 -21.24 -7.53
C SER A 511 -0.65 -20.49 -8.83
N PHE A 512 -1.05 -19.21 -8.95
CA PHE A 512 -0.67 -18.33 -10.05
C PHE A 512 0.51 -17.41 -9.70
N ILE A 513 0.55 -16.87 -8.48
CA ILE A 513 1.58 -15.90 -8.08
C ILE A 513 2.98 -16.54 -8.04
N ILE A 514 3.13 -17.74 -7.48
CA ILE A 514 4.46 -18.39 -7.37
C ILE A 514 5.09 -18.65 -8.76
N PRO A 515 4.39 -19.25 -9.74
CA PRO A 515 4.89 -19.34 -11.11
C PRO A 515 5.06 -17.98 -11.80
N GLY A 516 4.22 -16.99 -11.48
CA GLY A 516 4.29 -15.64 -12.02
C GLY A 516 5.59 -14.93 -11.63
N ILE A 517 5.91 -14.90 -10.33
CA ILE A 517 7.18 -14.40 -9.80
C ILE A 517 8.35 -15.11 -10.48
N LEU A 518 8.33 -16.45 -10.53
CA LEU A 518 9.40 -17.23 -11.16
C LEU A 518 9.62 -16.85 -12.65
N ILE A 519 8.55 -16.75 -13.44
CA ILE A 519 8.64 -16.39 -14.88
C ILE A 519 9.12 -14.94 -15.05
N PHE A 520 8.60 -14.01 -14.23
CA PHE A 520 9.04 -12.62 -14.21
C PHE A 520 10.53 -12.52 -13.89
N THR A 521 11.00 -13.23 -12.86
CA THR A 521 12.41 -13.17 -12.46
C THR A 521 13.34 -13.75 -13.50
N ILE A 522 13.00 -14.89 -14.11
CA ILE A 522 13.80 -15.44 -15.22
C ILE A 522 13.84 -14.45 -16.39
N TYR A 523 12.71 -13.81 -16.74
CA TYR A 523 12.69 -12.82 -17.82
C TYR A 523 13.59 -11.61 -17.50
N TYR A 524 13.35 -10.94 -16.37
CA TYR A 524 14.03 -9.69 -16.04
C TYR A 524 15.52 -9.88 -15.73
N ALA A 525 15.94 -11.02 -15.16
CA ALA A 525 17.36 -11.28 -14.91
C ALA A 525 18.23 -11.10 -16.16
N PHE A 526 17.76 -11.56 -17.33
CA PHE A 526 18.47 -11.35 -18.60
C PHE A 526 18.16 -9.99 -19.26
N VAL A 527 17.02 -9.35 -18.99
CA VAL A 527 16.76 -7.98 -19.46
C VAL A 527 17.73 -7.00 -18.81
N MET A 528 18.00 -7.14 -17.50
CA MET A 528 18.98 -6.30 -16.81
C MET A 528 20.36 -6.47 -17.44
N GLU A 529 20.82 -7.69 -17.66
CA GLU A 529 22.08 -7.99 -18.36
C GLU A 529 22.21 -7.30 -19.72
N ILE A 530 21.19 -7.47 -20.58
CA ILE A 530 21.18 -6.88 -21.92
C ILE A 530 21.17 -5.35 -21.82
N THR A 531 20.31 -4.78 -20.98
CA THR A 531 20.15 -3.32 -20.89
C THR A 531 21.37 -2.65 -20.27
N THR A 532 21.98 -3.24 -19.24
CA THR A 532 23.22 -2.76 -18.62
C THR A 532 24.40 -2.85 -19.57
N TYR A 533 24.57 -3.94 -20.32
CA TYR A 533 25.65 -4.06 -21.31
C TYR A 533 25.66 -2.89 -22.30
N TRP A 534 24.50 -2.59 -22.90
CA TRP A 534 24.38 -1.47 -23.83
C TRP A 534 24.43 -0.09 -23.15
N ASN A 535 23.93 0.04 -21.90
CA ASN A 535 24.05 1.28 -21.14
C ASN A 535 25.52 1.60 -20.81
N GLN A 536 26.33 0.61 -20.39
CA GLN A 536 27.76 0.81 -20.15
C GLN A 536 28.47 1.27 -21.43
N LEU A 537 28.26 0.56 -22.54
CA LEU A 537 28.83 0.96 -23.84
C LEU A 537 28.40 2.37 -24.26
N PHE A 538 27.14 2.75 -23.99
CA PHE A 538 26.66 4.10 -24.25
C PHE A 538 27.41 5.14 -23.40
N THR A 539 27.51 4.94 -22.08
CA THR A 539 28.24 5.88 -21.21
C THR A 539 29.74 5.94 -21.57
N ASP A 540 30.35 4.80 -21.92
CA ASP A 540 31.73 4.69 -22.40
C ASP A 540 31.97 5.40 -23.74
N SER A 541 30.91 5.64 -24.53
CA SER A 541 31.02 6.33 -25.82
C SER A 541 31.09 7.85 -25.73
N ALA A 542 31.10 8.41 -24.51
CA ALA A 542 31.21 9.85 -24.29
C ALA A 542 32.50 10.41 -24.88
N ILE A 543 32.39 11.42 -25.74
CA ILE A 543 33.53 12.20 -26.27
C ILE A 543 33.28 13.69 -26.08
N GLU A 544 34.34 14.43 -25.75
CA GLU A 544 34.32 15.89 -25.69
C GLU A 544 34.93 16.47 -26.97
N ILE A 545 34.17 17.32 -27.66
CA ILE A 545 34.61 18.02 -28.87
C ILE A 545 34.72 19.52 -28.56
N ASN A 546 35.93 20.06 -28.66
CA ASN A 546 36.19 21.48 -28.54
C ASN A 546 36.13 22.14 -29.92
N SER A 547 35.09 22.94 -30.21
CA SER A 547 35.06 23.77 -31.42
C SER A 547 35.82 25.09 -31.18
N GLU A 548 36.50 25.61 -32.20
CA GLU A 548 37.21 26.89 -32.10
C GLU A 548 36.25 28.03 -31.70
N GLY A 549 36.55 28.68 -30.57
CA GLY A 549 35.79 29.82 -30.05
C GLY A 549 34.75 29.49 -28.96
N GLN A 550 34.53 28.22 -28.61
CA GLN A 550 33.73 27.86 -27.43
C GLN A 550 34.60 27.84 -26.16
N ALA A 551 34.02 28.25 -25.02
CA ALA A 551 34.69 28.28 -23.72
C ALA A 551 34.62 26.94 -22.94
N TYR A 552 33.77 26.01 -23.40
CA TYR A 552 33.55 24.68 -22.83
C TYR A 552 33.38 23.67 -23.96
N PRO A 553 33.84 22.41 -23.82
CA PRO A 553 33.60 21.35 -24.79
C PRO A 553 32.12 20.98 -24.88
N ASP A 554 31.67 20.61 -26.08
CA ASP A 554 30.39 19.92 -26.27
C ASP A 554 30.60 18.40 -26.14
N THR A 555 29.85 17.76 -25.25
CA THR A 555 29.90 16.29 -25.05
C THR A 555 28.91 15.58 -25.97
N TYR A 556 29.37 14.53 -26.65
CA TYR A 556 28.57 13.69 -27.54
C TYR A 556 28.61 12.23 -27.09
N TRP A 557 27.57 11.46 -27.45
CA TRP A 557 27.46 10.02 -27.19
C TRP A 557 27.00 9.28 -28.44
N ASN A 558 27.28 7.98 -28.54
CA ASN A 558 26.82 7.13 -29.63
C ASN A 558 25.40 6.60 -29.36
N TYR A 559 24.38 7.33 -29.84
CA TYR A 559 22.98 6.97 -29.68
C TYR A 559 22.57 5.64 -30.37
N ASP A 560 23.33 5.13 -31.34
CA ASP A 560 23.06 3.79 -31.92
C ASP A 560 23.07 2.70 -30.84
N LEU A 561 23.86 2.86 -29.78
CA LEU A 561 23.95 1.89 -28.68
C LEU A 561 22.64 1.79 -27.89
N ILE A 562 21.91 2.90 -27.73
CA ILE A 562 20.56 2.93 -27.14
C ILE A 562 19.52 2.31 -28.09
N SER A 563 19.71 2.50 -29.40
CA SER A 563 18.90 1.83 -30.42
C SER A 563 19.13 0.32 -30.41
N PHE A 564 20.38 -0.14 -30.41
CA PHE A 564 20.73 -1.57 -30.28
C PHE A 564 20.21 -2.16 -28.97
N LYS A 565 20.32 -1.46 -27.82
CA LYS A 565 19.70 -1.86 -26.55
C LYS A 565 18.23 -2.20 -26.72
N THR A 566 17.49 -1.28 -27.35
CA THR A 566 16.04 -1.40 -27.52
C THR A 566 15.69 -2.59 -28.42
N ILE A 567 16.39 -2.74 -29.54
CA ILE A 567 16.18 -3.87 -30.47
C ILE A 567 16.54 -5.22 -29.83
N TRP A 568 17.69 -5.32 -29.16
CA TRP A 568 18.08 -6.56 -28.48
C TRP A 568 17.15 -6.93 -27.33
N THR A 569 16.63 -5.94 -26.59
CA THR A 569 15.62 -6.17 -25.55
C THR A 569 14.33 -6.74 -26.16
N ILE A 570 13.80 -6.12 -27.22
CA ILE A 570 12.57 -6.59 -27.91
C ILE A 570 12.76 -7.98 -28.52
N ASN A 571 13.90 -8.23 -29.17
CA ASN A 571 14.25 -9.53 -29.76
C ASN A 571 14.35 -10.61 -28.67
N TYR A 572 14.96 -10.29 -27.53
CA TYR A 572 14.98 -11.17 -26.36
C TYR A 572 13.57 -11.43 -25.81
N SER A 573 12.70 -10.42 -25.69
CA SER A 573 11.30 -10.60 -25.28
C SER A 573 10.55 -11.57 -26.20
N LEU A 574 10.66 -11.39 -27.53
CA LEU A 574 10.06 -12.27 -28.54
C LEU A 574 10.60 -13.71 -28.46
N LEU A 575 11.91 -13.88 -28.25
CA LEU A 575 12.54 -15.19 -28.05
C LEU A 575 12.03 -15.85 -26.76
N PHE A 576 12.01 -15.11 -25.64
CA PHE A 576 11.61 -15.60 -24.32
C PHE A 576 10.17 -16.11 -24.33
N VAL A 577 9.20 -15.32 -24.81
CA VAL A 577 7.80 -15.73 -24.87
C VAL A 577 7.59 -16.92 -25.82
N SER A 578 8.42 -17.06 -26.86
CA SER A 578 8.38 -18.20 -27.78
C SER A 578 8.94 -19.48 -27.15
N ILE A 579 10.06 -19.40 -26.42
CA ILE A 579 10.59 -20.51 -25.64
C ILE A 579 9.58 -20.93 -24.56
N LEU A 580 8.99 -19.97 -23.83
CA LEU A 580 7.95 -20.22 -22.84
C LEU A 580 6.71 -20.89 -23.48
N SER A 581 6.38 -20.55 -24.73
CA SER A 581 5.32 -21.23 -25.49
C SER A 581 5.63 -22.70 -25.70
N PHE A 582 6.83 -23.00 -26.20
CA PHE A 582 7.28 -24.37 -26.48
C PHE A 582 7.39 -25.21 -25.19
N VAL A 583 7.91 -24.63 -24.11
CA VAL A 583 7.98 -25.25 -22.79
C VAL A 583 6.58 -25.56 -22.24
N ASN A 584 5.62 -24.65 -22.39
CA ASN A 584 4.25 -24.91 -21.97
C ASN A 584 3.60 -26.01 -22.84
N LEU A 585 3.69 -25.92 -24.17
CA LEU A 585 3.11 -26.90 -25.09
C LEU A 585 3.67 -28.33 -24.86
N LYS A 586 4.98 -28.48 -24.66
CA LYS A 586 5.61 -29.80 -24.46
C LYS A 586 5.56 -30.32 -23.03
N LYS A 587 5.88 -29.49 -22.02
CA LYS A 587 6.07 -29.93 -20.63
C LYS A 587 4.92 -29.55 -19.70
N LEU A 588 4.51 -28.28 -19.64
CA LEU A 588 3.62 -27.80 -18.57
C LEU A 588 2.13 -28.01 -18.86
N LYS A 589 1.73 -27.98 -20.14
CA LYS A 589 0.36 -28.19 -20.67
C LYS A 589 -0.73 -27.41 -19.93
N ASN A 590 -0.40 -26.22 -19.43
CA ASN A 590 -1.32 -25.40 -18.62
C ASN A 590 -2.03 -24.36 -19.50
N LYS A 591 -3.37 -24.46 -19.56
CA LYS A 591 -4.23 -23.57 -20.35
C LYS A 591 -4.16 -22.12 -19.89
N ASN A 592 -4.10 -21.85 -18.58
CA ASN A 592 -4.09 -20.49 -18.04
C ASN A 592 -2.73 -19.81 -18.31
N LEU A 593 -1.63 -20.56 -18.17
CA LEU A 593 -0.30 -20.10 -18.61
C LEU A 593 -0.25 -19.87 -20.13
N GLY A 594 -0.97 -20.70 -20.90
CA GLY A 594 -1.10 -20.51 -22.35
C GLY A 594 -1.80 -19.21 -22.72
N LEU A 595 -2.87 -18.84 -22.00
CA LEU A 595 -3.58 -17.59 -22.22
C LEU A 595 -2.71 -16.38 -21.85
N LEU A 596 -2.06 -16.42 -20.68
CA LEU A 596 -1.11 -15.38 -20.26
C LEU A 596 0.00 -15.20 -21.30
N ASN A 597 0.59 -16.30 -21.78
CA ASN A 597 1.69 -16.21 -22.74
C ASN A 597 1.23 -15.75 -24.13
N LEU A 598 -0.01 -16.02 -24.55
CA LEU A 598 -0.58 -15.41 -25.75
C LEU A 598 -0.66 -13.88 -25.62
N VAL A 599 -1.09 -13.37 -24.46
CA VAL A 599 -1.10 -11.91 -24.19
C VAL A 599 0.32 -11.34 -24.23
N LEU A 600 1.30 -12.02 -23.64
CA LEU A 600 2.71 -11.61 -23.67
C LEU A 600 3.30 -11.61 -25.09
N ILE A 601 2.94 -12.58 -25.95
CA ILE A 601 3.35 -12.58 -27.37
C ILE A 601 2.75 -11.38 -28.11
N VAL A 602 1.45 -11.11 -27.93
CA VAL A 602 0.79 -9.96 -28.56
C VAL A 602 1.42 -8.65 -28.10
N PHE A 603 1.76 -8.53 -26.81
CA PHE A 603 2.44 -7.36 -26.27
C PHE A 603 3.85 -7.21 -26.86
N ALA A 604 4.68 -8.27 -26.89
CA ALA A 604 6.01 -8.22 -27.48
C ALA A 604 6.00 -7.89 -28.99
N LEU A 605 5.01 -8.42 -29.74
CA LEU A 605 4.78 -8.06 -31.14
C LEU A 605 4.36 -6.59 -31.29
N ALA A 606 3.52 -6.06 -30.40
CA ALA A 606 3.15 -4.65 -30.39
C ALA A 606 4.37 -3.76 -30.08
N SER A 607 5.19 -4.09 -29.08
CA SER A 607 6.44 -3.38 -28.80
C SER A 607 7.38 -3.36 -30.01
N PHE A 608 7.50 -4.48 -30.74
CA PHE A 608 8.27 -4.50 -31.98
C PHE A 608 7.67 -3.59 -33.07
N LEU A 609 6.35 -3.63 -33.27
CA LEU A 609 5.68 -2.86 -34.33
C LEU A 609 5.69 -1.34 -34.06
N PHE A 610 5.43 -0.92 -32.82
CA PHE A 610 5.39 0.50 -32.45
C PHE A 610 6.79 1.10 -32.21
N GLN A 611 7.66 0.40 -31.48
CA GLN A 611 8.97 0.92 -31.07
C GLN A 611 10.12 0.32 -31.90
N GLY A 612 10.11 -1.01 -32.08
CA GLY A 612 11.17 -1.71 -32.82
C GLY A 612 11.34 -1.22 -34.26
N LEU A 613 10.24 -1.11 -35.03
CA LEU A 613 10.28 -0.62 -36.41
C LEU A 613 10.77 0.83 -36.52
N TYR A 614 10.48 1.68 -35.53
CA TYR A 614 10.95 3.07 -35.47
C TYR A 614 12.47 3.13 -35.18
N VAL A 615 12.94 2.37 -34.20
CA VAL A 615 14.37 2.28 -33.88
C VAL A 615 15.18 1.65 -35.04
N LEU A 616 14.57 0.76 -35.83
CA LEU A 616 15.14 0.23 -37.08
C LEU A 616 15.12 1.24 -38.26
N SER A 617 14.40 2.35 -38.19
CA SER A 617 14.58 3.48 -39.12
C SER A 617 15.70 4.41 -38.64
N GLU A 618 15.78 4.71 -37.34
CA GLU A 618 16.84 5.54 -36.74
C GLU A 618 18.25 4.96 -37.01
N LEU A 619 18.46 3.66 -36.78
CA LEU A 619 19.74 2.98 -37.07
C LEU A 619 20.13 3.06 -38.56
N ARG A 620 19.13 2.99 -39.45
CA ARG A 620 19.32 3.13 -40.89
C ARG A 620 19.63 4.58 -41.27
N GLU A 621 19.01 5.55 -40.62
CA GLU A 621 19.26 6.99 -40.82
C GLU A 621 20.69 7.34 -40.42
N SER A 622 21.11 6.95 -39.22
CA SER A 622 22.52 6.98 -38.76
C SER A 622 23.49 6.40 -39.79
N TYR A 623 23.17 5.22 -40.36
CA TYR A 623 23.98 4.60 -41.42
C TYR A 623 24.00 5.37 -42.74
N LEU A 624 22.94 6.08 -43.11
CA LEU A 624 22.85 6.84 -44.36
C LEU A 624 23.48 8.23 -44.26
N GLU A 625 23.35 8.89 -43.10
CA GLU A 625 23.90 10.22 -42.84
C GLU A 625 25.36 10.19 -42.41
N GLN A 626 25.81 9.10 -41.75
CA GLN A 626 27.19 8.94 -41.24
C GLN A 626 27.63 10.07 -40.29
N THR A 627 26.69 10.64 -39.54
CA THR A 627 26.95 11.67 -38.53
C THR A 627 27.88 11.14 -37.43
N LEU A 628 28.94 11.89 -37.09
CA LEU A 628 29.99 11.50 -36.14
C LEU A 628 30.72 10.16 -36.46
N SER A 629 30.62 9.65 -37.69
CA SER A 629 31.31 8.41 -38.15
C SER A 629 32.84 8.44 -38.04
N GLN A 630 33.44 9.62 -37.92
CA GLN A 630 34.87 9.77 -37.62
C GLN A 630 35.27 9.37 -36.18
N TYR A 631 34.29 9.33 -35.26
CA TYR A 631 34.48 8.95 -33.86
C TYR A 631 33.81 7.61 -33.53
N TYR A 632 32.69 7.29 -34.17
CA TYR A 632 31.91 6.08 -33.93
C TYR A 632 31.87 5.16 -35.14
N HIS A 633 32.03 3.86 -34.92
CA HIS A 633 31.92 2.86 -35.98
C HIS A 633 30.43 2.63 -36.37
N ILE A 634 29.97 3.33 -37.40
CA ILE A 634 28.63 3.18 -38.00
C ILE A 634 28.72 2.22 -39.18
N GLY A 635 28.41 0.94 -38.94
CA GLY A 635 28.63 -0.15 -39.89
C GLY A 635 27.35 -0.75 -40.50
N THR A 636 27.52 -1.67 -41.45
CA THR A 636 26.40 -2.37 -42.12
C THR A 636 25.49 -3.15 -41.16
N ILE A 637 25.95 -3.44 -39.93
CA ILE A 637 25.15 -4.05 -38.86
C ILE A 637 23.89 -3.25 -38.52
N ASN A 638 23.95 -1.91 -38.63
CA ASN A 638 22.82 -1.00 -38.45
C ASN A 638 21.65 -1.30 -39.41
N LEU A 639 21.97 -1.80 -40.61
CA LEU A 639 20.97 -2.29 -41.58
C LEU A 639 20.57 -3.74 -41.31
N TRP A 640 21.56 -4.65 -41.17
CA TRP A 640 21.29 -6.09 -41.12
C TRP A 640 20.53 -6.57 -39.88
N ILE A 641 20.62 -5.85 -38.75
CA ILE A 641 19.89 -6.14 -37.51
C ILE A 641 18.35 -6.17 -37.69
N ARG A 642 17.84 -5.46 -38.71
CA ARG A 642 16.44 -5.47 -39.14
C ARG A 642 15.94 -6.88 -39.47
N TYR A 643 16.67 -7.59 -40.33
CA TYR A 643 16.29 -8.93 -40.79
C TYR A 643 16.43 -9.99 -39.70
N LEU A 644 17.41 -9.84 -38.80
CA LEU A 644 17.51 -10.67 -37.59
C LEU A 644 16.29 -10.45 -36.67
N SER A 645 15.84 -9.21 -36.50
CA SER A 645 14.63 -8.91 -35.73
C SER A 645 13.36 -9.50 -36.35
N PHE A 646 13.24 -9.49 -37.69
CA PHE A 646 12.12 -10.15 -38.39
C PHE A 646 12.09 -11.67 -38.17
N LEU A 647 13.24 -12.33 -37.97
CA LEU A 647 13.28 -13.76 -37.59
C LEU A 647 12.66 -13.99 -36.20
N PHE A 648 12.94 -13.13 -35.22
CA PHE A 648 12.31 -13.20 -33.89
C PHE A 648 10.80 -12.93 -33.94
N VAL A 649 10.35 -11.99 -34.79
CA VAL A 649 8.92 -11.75 -35.03
C VAL A 649 8.23 -12.97 -35.65
N ALA A 650 8.84 -13.58 -36.67
CA ALA A 650 8.33 -14.79 -37.30
C ALA A 650 8.23 -15.96 -36.30
N LEU A 651 9.22 -16.11 -35.42
CA LEU A 651 9.25 -17.08 -34.32
C LEU A 651 8.13 -16.82 -33.29
N GLY A 652 7.86 -15.56 -32.95
CA GLY A 652 6.74 -15.14 -32.10
C GLY A 652 5.37 -15.45 -32.71
N LEU A 653 5.17 -15.08 -33.98
CA LEU A 653 3.96 -15.38 -34.75
C LEU A 653 3.73 -16.90 -34.90
N PHE A 654 4.79 -17.67 -35.16
CA PHE A 654 4.73 -19.12 -35.23
C PHE A 654 4.35 -19.75 -33.88
N SER A 655 4.91 -19.25 -32.78
CA SER A 655 4.55 -19.69 -31.42
C SER A 655 3.07 -19.40 -31.09
N CYS A 656 2.56 -18.24 -31.51
CA CYS A 656 1.15 -17.88 -31.40
C CYS A 656 0.24 -18.81 -32.21
N TYR A 657 0.59 -19.09 -33.47
CA TYR A 657 -0.10 -20.07 -34.33
C TYR A 657 -0.18 -21.46 -33.68
N LEU A 658 0.93 -21.96 -33.13
CA LEU A 658 0.97 -23.26 -32.46
C LEU A 658 0.02 -23.31 -31.26
N TYR A 659 0.00 -22.27 -30.42
CA TYR A 659 -0.92 -22.21 -29.28
C TYR A 659 -2.39 -22.23 -29.69
N ILE A 660 -2.77 -21.47 -30.72
CA ILE A 660 -4.15 -21.39 -31.17
C ILE A 660 -4.59 -22.73 -31.79
N LYS A 661 -3.70 -23.37 -32.55
CA LYS A 661 -3.95 -24.70 -33.13
C LYS A 661 -4.04 -25.82 -32.09
N GLN A 662 -3.20 -25.79 -31.05
CA GLN A 662 -3.05 -26.91 -30.10
C GLN A 662 -3.83 -26.74 -28.79
N VAL A 663 -4.03 -25.52 -28.30
CA VAL A 663 -4.62 -25.23 -26.97
C VAL A 663 -5.93 -24.45 -27.06
N PHE A 664 -6.06 -23.51 -28.01
CA PHE A 664 -7.21 -22.61 -28.13
C PHE A 664 -7.94 -22.76 -29.47
N GLN A 665 -8.49 -23.96 -29.70
CA GLN A 665 -9.19 -24.35 -30.93
C GLN A 665 -10.52 -23.62 -31.20
N HIS A 666 -10.84 -22.55 -30.47
CA HIS A 666 -12.04 -21.75 -30.70
C HIS A 666 -11.88 -20.85 -31.94
N PRO A 667 -12.93 -20.68 -32.77
CA PRO A 667 -12.85 -19.93 -34.03
C PRO A 667 -12.43 -18.47 -33.82
N ASN A 668 -12.86 -17.83 -32.73
CA ASN A 668 -12.54 -16.43 -32.44
C ASN A 668 -11.02 -16.19 -32.31
N PHE A 669 -10.28 -17.06 -31.61
CA PHE A 669 -8.82 -16.92 -31.47
C PHE A 669 -8.10 -17.04 -32.82
N ARG A 670 -8.58 -17.94 -33.69
CA ARG A 670 -8.05 -18.07 -35.06
C ARG A 670 -8.27 -16.80 -35.87
N ILE A 671 -9.45 -16.19 -35.80
CA ILE A 671 -9.76 -14.93 -36.49
C ILE A 671 -8.86 -13.80 -35.97
N SER A 672 -8.73 -13.66 -34.65
CA SER A 672 -7.86 -12.65 -34.04
C SER A 672 -6.39 -12.80 -34.46
N PHE A 673 -5.89 -14.03 -34.59
CA PHE A 673 -4.53 -14.28 -35.08
C PHE A 673 -4.36 -14.02 -36.58
N GLU A 674 -5.32 -14.42 -37.42
CA GLU A 674 -5.27 -14.12 -38.86
C GLU A 674 -5.25 -12.59 -39.09
N LEU A 675 -6.00 -11.81 -38.30
CA LEU A 675 -5.92 -10.34 -38.31
C LEU A 675 -4.55 -9.81 -37.82
N LEU A 676 -4.07 -10.28 -36.66
CA LEU A 676 -2.77 -9.88 -36.10
C LEU A 676 -1.62 -10.17 -37.08
N LEU A 677 -1.63 -11.33 -37.72
CA LEU A 677 -0.65 -11.75 -38.72
C LEU A 677 -0.64 -10.79 -39.91
N HIS A 678 -1.81 -10.50 -40.50
CA HIS A 678 -1.88 -9.63 -41.68
C HIS A 678 -1.56 -8.16 -41.38
N ILE A 679 -1.89 -7.66 -40.17
CA ILE A 679 -1.47 -6.34 -39.69
C ILE A 679 0.06 -6.30 -39.53
N THR A 680 0.64 -7.31 -38.89
CA THR A 680 2.10 -7.40 -38.68
C THR A 680 2.85 -7.44 -40.02
N ILE A 681 2.39 -8.26 -40.97
CA ILE A 681 2.97 -8.33 -42.33
C ILE A 681 2.88 -6.99 -43.05
N LEU A 682 1.71 -6.33 -43.04
CA LEU A 682 1.52 -5.06 -43.74
C LEU A 682 2.41 -3.95 -43.18
N TRP A 683 2.54 -3.88 -41.86
CA TRP A 683 3.34 -2.85 -41.19
C TRP A 683 4.84 -3.09 -41.42
N ILE A 684 5.30 -4.34 -41.33
CA ILE A 684 6.69 -4.71 -41.68
C ILE A 684 6.97 -4.40 -43.16
N ALA A 685 6.09 -4.79 -44.08
CA ALA A 685 6.25 -4.50 -45.50
C ALA A 685 6.26 -2.98 -45.80
N SER A 686 5.49 -2.19 -45.04
CA SER A 686 5.51 -0.72 -45.12
C SER A 686 6.83 -0.14 -44.64
N SER A 687 7.36 -0.61 -43.50
CA SER A 687 8.69 -0.21 -42.99
C SER A 687 9.81 -0.65 -43.92
N GLU A 688 9.68 -1.80 -44.56
CA GLU A 688 10.66 -2.32 -45.51
C GLU A 688 10.68 -1.51 -46.81
N LEU A 689 9.51 -1.11 -47.33
CA LEU A 689 9.45 -0.21 -48.48
C LEU A 689 10.14 1.13 -48.18
N LEU A 690 9.89 1.72 -47.01
CA LEU A 690 10.57 2.95 -46.58
C LEU A 690 12.09 2.74 -46.43
N ASN A 691 12.52 1.60 -45.89
CA ASN A 691 13.93 1.23 -45.83
C ASN A 691 14.60 1.25 -47.21
N TRP A 692 14.00 0.61 -48.22
CA TRP A 692 14.56 0.59 -49.58
C TRP A 692 14.48 1.93 -50.31
N VAL A 693 13.38 2.69 -50.16
CA VAL A 693 13.23 3.99 -50.82
C VAL A 693 14.28 5.01 -50.33
N ASP A 694 14.57 5.01 -49.02
CA ASP A 694 15.53 5.92 -48.42
C ASP A 694 16.98 5.51 -48.75
N ILE A 695 17.29 4.20 -48.75
CA ILE A 695 18.59 3.67 -49.25
C ILE A 695 18.81 4.02 -50.72
N LEU A 696 17.75 4.02 -51.54
CA LEU A 696 17.79 4.41 -52.97
C LEU A 696 17.72 5.94 -53.19
N LYS A 697 17.71 6.76 -52.12
CA LYS A 697 17.66 8.24 -52.14
C LYS A 697 16.53 8.81 -53.01
N SER A 698 15.35 8.18 -52.97
CA SER A 698 14.20 8.55 -53.82
C SER A 698 13.11 9.32 -53.05
N GLU A 699 13.47 10.50 -52.57
CA GLU A 699 12.65 11.34 -51.65
C GLU A 699 11.24 11.69 -52.15
N GLN A 700 10.99 11.69 -53.47
CA GLN A 700 9.65 11.97 -54.01
C GLN A 700 8.74 10.74 -54.09
N SER A 701 9.29 9.52 -53.94
CA SER A 701 8.58 8.27 -54.23
C SER A 701 7.92 7.62 -53.01
N TYR A 702 8.34 7.93 -51.78
CA TYR A 702 7.89 7.21 -50.57
C TYR A 702 6.37 7.33 -50.30
N LYS A 703 5.79 8.52 -50.51
CA LYS A 703 4.36 8.79 -50.25
C LYS A 703 3.44 7.91 -51.10
N LEU A 704 3.70 7.90 -52.41
CA LEU A 704 2.96 7.08 -53.38
C LEU A 704 3.25 5.59 -53.21
N GLY A 705 4.51 5.22 -52.94
CA GLY A 705 4.92 3.82 -52.73
C GLY A 705 4.10 3.13 -51.65
N LEU A 706 3.91 3.76 -50.48
CA LEU A 706 3.11 3.18 -49.39
C LEU A 706 1.66 2.90 -49.81
N SER A 707 1.04 3.80 -50.58
CA SER A 707 -0.35 3.64 -51.02
C SER A 707 -0.48 2.58 -52.13
N ILE A 708 0.52 2.43 -52.99
CA ILE A 708 0.64 1.32 -53.95
C ILE A 708 0.80 -0.01 -53.21
N LEU A 709 1.64 -0.07 -52.17
CA LEU A 709 1.85 -1.29 -51.36
C LEU A 709 0.57 -1.70 -50.62
N TRP A 710 -0.09 -0.76 -49.93
CA TRP A 710 -1.34 -1.06 -49.23
C TRP A 710 -2.45 -1.47 -50.21
N GLY A 711 -2.55 -0.78 -51.36
CA GLY A 711 -3.53 -1.07 -52.40
C GLY A 711 -3.33 -2.48 -52.99
N SER A 712 -2.12 -2.78 -53.44
CA SER A 712 -1.78 -4.10 -54.01
C SER A 712 -1.92 -5.24 -52.98
N TYR A 713 -1.51 -5.03 -51.74
CA TYR A 713 -1.69 -6.02 -50.66
C TYR A 713 -3.18 -6.22 -50.32
N SER A 714 -4.01 -5.18 -50.33
CA SER A 714 -5.45 -5.32 -50.11
C SER A 714 -6.13 -6.12 -51.23
N LEU A 715 -5.76 -5.91 -52.49
CA LEU A 715 -6.22 -6.71 -53.63
C LEU A 715 -5.80 -8.18 -53.50
N PHE A 716 -4.55 -8.42 -53.09
CA PHE A 716 -4.06 -9.76 -52.80
C PHE A 716 -4.88 -10.44 -51.68
N LEU A 717 -5.18 -9.72 -50.58
CA LEU A 717 -6.01 -10.27 -49.50
C LEU A 717 -7.47 -10.50 -49.91
N ILE A 718 -8.04 -9.67 -50.80
CA ILE A 718 -9.38 -9.92 -51.38
C ILE A 718 -9.35 -11.24 -52.17
N ALA A 719 -8.39 -11.41 -53.09
CA ALA A 719 -8.26 -12.62 -53.89
C ALA A 719 -8.02 -13.87 -53.02
N PHE A 720 -7.11 -13.76 -52.04
CA PHE A 720 -6.81 -14.83 -51.09
C PHE A 720 -8.01 -15.19 -50.19
N GLY A 721 -8.74 -14.20 -49.69
CA GLY A 721 -9.94 -14.39 -48.86
C GLY A 721 -11.14 -14.97 -49.62
N ILE A 722 -11.23 -14.72 -50.93
CA ILE A 722 -12.17 -15.42 -51.83
C ILE A 722 -11.71 -16.87 -52.00
N TRP A 723 -10.46 -17.11 -52.39
CA TRP A 723 -9.90 -18.46 -52.62
C TRP A 723 -9.98 -19.37 -51.38
N LYS A 724 -9.73 -18.84 -50.19
CA LYS A 724 -9.82 -19.57 -48.91
C LYS A 724 -11.22 -19.56 -48.27
N LYS A 725 -12.24 -19.01 -48.94
CA LYS A 725 -13.61 -18.81 -48.42
C LYS A 725 -13.68 -18.10 -47.04
N ASN A 726 -12.67 -17.29 -46.67
CA ASN A 726 -12.52 -16.71 -45.33
C ASN A 726 -13.19 -15.31 -45.23
N LYS A 727 -14.37 -15.23 -44.60
CA LYS A 727 -15.17 -13.99 -44.46
C LYS A 727 -14.42 -12.86 -43.71
N PRO A 728 -13.81 -13.08 -42.52
CA PRO A 728 -13.01 -12.06 -41.83
C PRO A 728 -11.89 -11.44 -42.68
N ILE A 729 -11.10 -12.25 -43.39
CA ILE A 729 -10.01 -11.74 -44.25
C ILE A 729 -10.58 -10.87 -45.37
N ARG A 730 -11.69 -11.26 -46.01
CA ARG A 730 -12.35 -10.44 -47.05
C ARG A 730 -12.81 -9.08 -46.51
N ILE A 731 -13.45 -9.06 -45.34
CA ILE A 731 -13.93 -7.81 -44.71
C ILE A 731 -12.76 -6.89 -44.35
N GLY A 732 -11.71 -7.44 -43.72
CA GLY A 732 -10.49 -6.69 -43.39
C GLY A 732 -9.78 -6.14 -44.62
N ALA A 733 -9.74 -6.90 -45.72
CA ALA A 733 -9.13 -6.45 -46.97
C ALA A 733 -9.93 -5.33 -47.66
N ILE A 734 -11.26 -5.38 -47.64
CA ILE A 734 -12.13 -4.31 -48.13
C ILE A 734 -11.98 -3.04 -47.26
N ALA A 735 -11.91 -3.19 -45.94
CA ALA A 735 -11.70 -2.07 -45.03
C ALA A 735 -10.32 -1.41 -45.24
N LEU A 736 -9.25 -2.22 -45.38
CA LEU A 736 -7.92 -1.74 -45.74
C LEU A 736 -7.95 -0.99 -47.07
N PHE A 737 -8.56 -1.58 -48.11
CA PHE A 737 -8.68 -0.93 -49.41
C PHE A 737 -9.39 0.43 -49.31
N GLY A 738 -10.50 0.51 -48.56
CA GLY A 738 -11.18 1.78 -48.27
C GLY A 738 -10.27 2.82 -47.61
N ILE A 739 -9.46 2.42 -46.63
CA ILE A 739 -8.44 3.27 -46.00
C ILE A 739 -7.40 3.74 -47.03
N THR A 740 -6.96 2.87 -47.96
CA THR A 740 -6.02 3.29 -49.02
C THR A 740 -6.61 4.34 -49.94
N LEU A 741 -7.89 4.21 -50.32
CA LEU A 741 -8.57 5.18 -51.17
C LEU A 741 -8.71 6.54 -50.47
N ILE A 742 -9.08 6.53 -49.19
CA ILE A 742 -9.22 7.75 -48.37
C ILE A 742 -7.85 8.45 -48.25
N LYS A 743 -6.79 7.72 -47.89
CA LYS A 743 -5.42 8.26 -47.82
C LYS A 743 -4.98 8.84 -49.17
N LEU A 744 -5.19 8.09 -50.25
CA LEU A 744 -4.80 8.50 -51.59
C LEU A 744 -5.53 9.78 -52.01
N PHE A 745 -6.83 9.89 -51.73
CA PHE A 745 -7.64 11.06 -52.09
C PHE A 745 -7.29 12.32 -51.27
N PHE A 746 -7.19 12.21 -49.94
CA PHE A 746 -7.02 13.37 -49.07
C PHE A 746 -5.54 13.77 -48.84
N TYR A 747 -4.64 12.80 -48.74
CA TYR A 747 -3.24 13.03 -48.33
C TYR A 747 -2.26 12.99 -49.51
N ASP A 748 -2.33 11.95 -50.35
CA ASP A 748 -1.35 11.80 -51.45
C ASP A 748 -1.67 12.71 -52.64
N ILE A 749 -2.94 12.82 -53.04
CA ILE A 749 -3.37 13.65 -54.17
C ILE A 749 -3.18 15.15 -53.92
N SER A 750 -3.34 15.66 -52.70
CA SER A 750 -3.33 17.10 -52.42
C SER A 750 -2.05 17.80 -52.91
N HIS A 751 -0.90 17.11 -52.84
CA HIS A 751 0.43 17.61 -53.21
C HIS A 751 0.83 17.41 -54.68
N LEU A 752 0.01 16.74 -55.51
CA LEU A 752 0.34 16.45 -56.91
C LEU A 752 0.01 17.59 -57.88
N ASN A 753 0.81 17.72 -58.95
CA ASN A 753 0.49 18.54 -60.12
C ASN A 753 -0.82 18.05 -60.77
N THR A 754 -1.63 18.98 -61.27
CA THR A 754 -2.92 18.76 -61.97
C THR A 754 -2.89 17.62 -63.00
N ILE A 755 -1.80 17.46 -63.75
CA ILE A 755 -1.68 16.36 -64.74
C ILE A 755 -1.55 14.98 -64.05
N ALA A 756 -0.70 14.90 -63.01
CA ALA A 756 -0.53 13.67 -62.23
C ALA A 756 -1.83 13.29 -61.49
N LYS A 757 -2.56 14.29 -60.97
CA LYS A 757 -3.91 14.09 -60.39
C LYS A 757 -4.85 13.37 -61.37
N THR A 758 -4.94 13.84 -62.61
CA THR A 758 -5.80 13.23 -63.65
C THR A 758 -5.42 11.77 -63.94
N ILE A 759 -4.13 11.48 -64.09
CA ILE A 759 -3.65 10.10 -64.37
C ILE A 759 -3.96 9.16 -63.19
N VAL A 760 -3.78 9.63 -61.95
CA VAL A 760 -4.13 8.89 -60.74
C VAL A 760 -5.65 8.65 -60.67
N PHE A 761 -6.49 9.65 -60.92
CA PHE A 761 -7.95 9.48 -60.92
C PHE A 761 -8.45 8.48 -61.97
N VAL A 762 -7.90 8.51 -63.20
CA VAL A 762 -8.25 7.52 -64.24
C VAL A 762 -7.82 6.11 -63.81
N SER A 763 -6.61 5.96 -63.29
CA SER A 763 -6.10 4.67 -62.80
C SER A 763 -6.92 4.13 -61.62
N LEU A 764 -7.36 5.01 -60.71
CA LEU A 764 -8.23 4.68 -59.58
C LEU A 764 -9.61 4.21 -60.05
N GLY A 765 -10.18 4.86 -61.06
CA GLY A 765 -11.45 4.47 -61.68
C GLY A 765 -11.38 3.07 -62.31
N VAL A 766 -10.31 2.78 -63.05
CA VAL A 766 -10.05 1.43 -63.60
C VAL A 766 -9.91 0.39 -62.48
N LEU A 767 -9.20 0.72 -61.40
CA LEU A 767 -9.03 -0.17 -60.25
C LEU A 767 -10.36 -0.51 -59.55
N LEU A 768 -11.22 0.49 -59.34
CA LEU A 768 -12.56 0.33 -58.79
C LEU A 768 -13.46 -0.53 -59.69
N LEU A 769 -13.37 -0.35 -61.01
CA LEU A 769 -14.08 -1.18 -61.98
C LEU A 769 -13.62 -2.65 -61.92
N VAL A 770 -12.31 -2.91 -61.82
CA VAL A 770 -11.77 -4.27 -61.65
C VAL A 770 -12.28 -4.91 -60.36
N ILE A 771 -12.35 -4.17 -59.25
CA ILE A 771 -12.87 -4.69 -57.97
C ILE A 771 -14.38 -4.96 -58.04
N SER A 772 -15.16 -4.05 -58.61
CA SER A 772 -16.60 -4.24 -58.85
C SER A 772 -16.86 -5.46 -59.73
N PHE A 773 -16.04 -5.66 -60.76
CA PHE A 773 -16.06 -6.84 -61.61
C PHE A 773 -15.72 -8.12 -60.84
N LEU A 774 -14.65 -8.13 -60.03
CA LEU A 774 -14.28 -9.29 -59.20
C LEU A 774 -15.39 -9.64 -58.20
N TYR A 775 -15.99 -8.64 -57.54
CA TYR A 775 -17.08 -8.84 -56.59
C TYR A 775 -18.32 -9.45 -57.26
N ASN A 776 -18.75 -8.89 -58.40
CA ASN A 776 -19.88 -9.44 -59.16
C ASN A 776 -19.57 -10.82 -59.77
N LYS A 777 -18.36 -11.03 -60.30
CA LYS A 777 -17.92 -12.31 -60.88
C LYS A 777 -17.93 -13.43 -59.85
N TYR A 778 -17.53 -13.17 -58.61
CA TYR A 778 -17.50 -14.18 -57.53
C TYR A 778 -18.73 -14.14 -56.60
N LYS A 779 -19.76 -13.33 -56.92
CA LYS A 779 -20.98 -13.19 -56.11
C LYS A 779 -21.65 -14.52 -55.75
N HIS A 780 -21.69 -15.47 -56.69
CA HIS A 780 -22.26 -16.80 -56.48
C HIS A 780 -21.49 -17.64 -55.46
N LEU A 781 -20.17 -17.50 -55.37
CA LEU A 781 -19.30 -18.11 -54.34
C LEU A 781 -19.33 -17.37 -53.00
N ILE A 782 -19.95 -16.19 -52.94
CA ILE A 782 -20.11 -15.38 -51.74
C ILE A 782 -21.45 -15.68 -51.05
N SER A 783 -22.51 -15.99 -51.81
CA SER A 783 -23.87 -16.25 -51.31
C SER A 783 -24.13 -17.65 -50.75
N GLU A 784 -23.36 -18.68 -51.16
CA GLU A 784 -23.58 -20.07 -50.68
C GLU A 784 -23.33 -20.27 -49.17
N ASN A 785 -22.72 -19.30 -48.48
CA ASN A 785 -22.41 -19.39 -47.05
C ASN A 785 -23.43 -18.67 -46.13
N GLU A 786 -24.59 -18.27 -46.65
CA GLU A 786 -25.67 -17.64 -45.85
C GLU A 786 -26.81 -18.61 -45.49
N THR A 787 -26.80 -19.86 -45.97
CA THR A 787 -27.87 -20.85 -45.74
C THR A 787 -27.53 -22.00 -44.78
N ASP A 788 -26.26 -22.17 -44.38
CA ASP A 788 -25.84 -23.20 -43.40
C ASP A 788 -24.92 -22.59 -42.31
N ASN A 789 -25.52 -22.05 -41.24
CA ASN A 789 -24.97 -21.91 -39.88
C ASN A 789 -26.07 -21.47 -38.89
#